data_AF-A0A4V2ZSD8-F1
#
_entry.id   AF-A0A4V2ZSD8-F1
#
_cell.length_a   1.000
_cell.length_b   1.000
_cell.length_c   1.000
_cell.angle_alpha   90.00
_cell.angle_beta   90.00
_cell.angle_gamma   90.00
#
_symmetry.space_group_name_H-M   'P 1'
#
loop_
_entity.id
_entity.type
_entity.pdbx_description
1 polymer ?
#
loop_
_entity_poly.entity_id
_entity_poly.type
_entity_poly.pdbx_seq_one_letter_code
_entity_poly.pdbx_strand_id
1 'polypeptide(L)'
;MNPEFTFESIAANGRAIVEAHKKKKGFEEGIRRLLSELYPDNAHFIYELLQNAEDAKATIVEFELDGSCLEVRHDGSRAFSLKDIDSITNIGDSTKKDDPTQIGKFGVGFKAVYSYTSRPEIRSGTYSFAIEDLFVNERITGEALAGWTSFRFPFNRPEKPAGVAVAEVARGLAELDEKTLLFLSHIRTVTYALPDGTVGIIERQELDDDVIKIQKSEGQDFVESHWLRLVGPTNVEHNSYAPLSVAAAFRLELGEPGKLKRGKQKDGEPSKSARPWSIVPLDHGDVSIYFPAVKETSGLRFHIHAPFASTVARDSVRDDPDNVRLVEDIGALIVGALPRLCSQGLINDAFLESLPNHDDPVGRPYNLIRDAIIDAFNELEITPARLSGYAPARSLVASPSEFRNGLAEDDLPFLCWMADIKTEKTPRWIRDRDGRAGKFLGGLDSIEFSWPQLGAVLREAREPFDHDDSEWLEWLAVKSDDAITGLYQLLGRAPFFQQLSWSLESIPLIRTARRGRSEHVKGPDTYLPSDRNDKVLNRVRAELAYFDDDEGPRAADLKAFYKAAGVRRWDESARIEARLDPYKVPGRPVPDGDMTKHVSDVRAFVRYALAHPEAARRLFRNVSFLLSLRPDGSEALISPGESYLDLPYRATGFSSLYPWVHLYQPTGQPVHYRQPYPVAGYYLDINGFEDFLKLAGSIVSIEITHGDVLRNPLLRQEWWVKNRHSAYTEKVDWEIKDLDKIIRSGDHDLMHTLWRTVVQAPAEKAGALYRANNSSHRYTFASQLAQELTAEAWVLDRNGDLRLPREVTADDLPDDWERPNAGSLVHKLEFGADAAQRRQKADGVSDFLRDEGLEDDGIDVLREAKDAGLTTSELRTLIREHTTPRRFPESASADPKRRSALASQDAIVAPEYRTESRLRSVVDGQSQAVAESRGYLRGQYTADDGEMFCQACHKPLPFKVDGQWYFESVRFVDARKQMHTANAVALCPLCAALYKYTRETRNDAILETLANLEVAEGQGNVEIPLILNGNQVKVRFTGKHAIDLRSALVTAGEGRS
;
A
#
# COMPACT_ATOMS: atom_id res chain seq x y z
N MET A 1 45.53 -26.81 -91.47
CA MET A 1 44.12 -26.81 -91.93
C MET A 1 43.28 -27.06 -90.71
N ASN A 2 42.43 -26.10 -90.30
CA ASN A 2 41.45 -26.36 -89.25
C ASN A 2 40.52 -27.47 -89.76
N PRO A 3 40.29 -28.56 -89.00
CA PRO A 3 39.23 -29.50 -89.37
C PRO A 3 37.90 -28.73 -89.42
N GLU A 4 37.13 -28.91 -90.49
CA GLU A 4 35.79 -28.32 -90.59
C GLU A 4 34.94 -28.75 -89.39
N PHE A 5 34.20 -27.79 -88.82
CA PHE A 5 33.25 -28.05 -87.73
C PHE A 5 31.99 -28.69 -88.31
N THR A 6 31.94 -30.02 -88.30
CA THR A 6 30.89 -30.86 -88.91
C THR A 6 30.40 -31.87 -87.88
N PHE A 7 29.26 -32.53 -88.16
CA PHE A 7 28.72 -33.57 -87.28
C PHE A 7 29.74 -34.70 -87.05
N GLU A 8 30.45 -35.09 -88.11
CA GLU A 8 31.45 -36.15 -88.10
C GLU A 8 32.73 -35.76 -87.35
N SER A 9 33.13 -34.47 -87.36
CA SER A 9 34.29 -34.00 -86.59
C SER A 9 33.99 -33.90 -85.10
N ILE A 10 32.77 -33.52 -84.70
CA ILE A 10 32.31 -33.59 -83.30
C ILE A 10 32.33 -35.05 -82.82
N ALA A 11 31.84 -36.00 -83.63
CA ALA A 11 31.85 -37.42 -83.27
C ALA A 11 33.28 -37.98 -83.14
N ALA A 12 34.20 -37.52 -83.98
CA ALA A 12 35.61 -37.90 -83.89
C ALA A 12 36.27 -37.37 -82.60
N ASN A 13 35.97 -36.12 -82.21
CA ASN A 13 36.43 -35.55 -80.94
C ASN A 13 35.88 -36.33 -79.75
N GLY A 14 34.58 -36.64 -79.74
CA GLY A 14 33.96 -37.48 -78.72
C GLY A 14 34.64 -38.85 -78.58
N ARG A 15 34.93 -39.52 -79.70
CA ARG A 15 35.66 -40.80 -79.69
C ARG A 15 37.07 -40.65 -79.12
N ALA A 16 37.79 -39.57 -79.47
CA ALA A 16 39.11 -39.30 -78.92
C ALA A 16 39.08 -39.09 -77.40
N ILE A 17 38.05 -38.41 -76.87
CA ILE A 17 37.80 -38.25 -75.44
C ILE A 17 37.60 -39.63 -74.79
N VAL A 18 36.71 -40.46 -75.35
CA VAL A 18 36.45 -41.81 -74.85
C VAL A 18 37.70 -42.70 -74.87
N GLU A 19 38.47 -42.71 -75.96
CA GLU A 19 39.71 -43.49 -76.08
C GLU A 19 40.80 -43.03 -75.11
N ALA A 20 40.96 -41.72 -74.91
CA ALA A 20 41.87 -41.17 -73.92
C ALA A 20 41.48 -41.61 -72.50
N HIS A 21 40.18 -41.71 -72.23
CA HIS A 21 39.65 -42.11 -70.92
C HIS A 21 39.64 -43.62 -70.69
N LYS A 22 39.46 -44.46 -71.71
CA LYS A 22 39.59 -45.93 -71.61
C LYS A 22 40.98 -46.37 -71.11
N LYS A 23 42.00 -45.50 -71.22
CA LYS A 23 43.35 -45.72 -70.66
C LYS A 23 43.50 -45.40 -69.16
N LYS A 24 42.55 -44.67 -68.54
CA LYS A 24 42.53 -44.35 -67.10
C LYS A 24 41.50 -45.23 -66.37
N LYS A 25 41.96 -46.14 -65.50
CA LYS A 25 41.06 -46.98 -64.68
C LYS A 25 40.13 -46.12 -63.81
N GLY A 26 38.82 -46.36 -63.90
CA GLY A 26 37.81 -45.78 -63.00
C GLY A 26 37.28 -44.39 -63.37
N PHE A 27 37.66 -43.82 -64.53
CA PHE A 27 37.20 -42.48 -64.93
C PHE A 27 35.69 -42.42 -65.21
N GLU A 28 35.16 -43.38 -65.97
CA GLU A 28 33.75 -43.45 -66.33
C GLU A 28 32.86 -43.67 -65.10
N GLU A 29 33.31 -44.55 -64.19
CA GLU A 29 32.70 -44.74 -62.86
C GLU A 29 32.76 -43.47 -62.01
N GLY A 30 33.86 -42.71 -62.10
CA GLY A 30 34.03 -41.43 -61.42
C GLY A 30 33.06 -40.34 -61.91
N ILE A 31 32.85 -40.22 -63.23
CA ILE A 31 31.83 -39.29 -63.78
C ILE A 31 30.42 -39.73 -63.39
N ARG A 32 30.12 -41.03 -63.47
CA ARG A 32 28.80 -41.56 -63.09
C ARG A 32 28.49 -41.32 -61.61
N ARG A 33 29.49 -41.56 -60.75
CA ARG A 33 29.40 -41.27 -59.32
C ARG A 33 29.21 -39.78 -59.07
N LEU A 34 29.99 -38.92 -59.76
CA LEU A 34 29.84 -37.47 -59.68
C LEU A 34 28.44 -37.01 -60.12
N LEU A 35 27.89 -37.54 -61.21
CA LEU A 35 26.53 -37.20 -61.66
C LEU A 35 25.46 -37.68 -60.65
N SER A 36 25.68 -38.82 -60.01
CA SER A 36 24.79 -39.33 -58.96
C SER A 36 24.91 -38.53 -57.65
N GLU A 37 26.09 -37.98 -57.34
CA GLU A 37 26.34 -37.10 -56.18
C GLU A 37 25.84 -35.66 -56.42
N LEU A 38 25.92 -35.16 -57.66
CA LEU A 38 25.45 -33.83 -58.06
C LEU A 38 23.93 -33.77 -58.24
N TYR A 39 23.29 -34.87 -58.59
CA TYR A 39 21.84 -34.99 -58.74
C TYR A 39 21.31 -36.17 -57.92
N PRO A 40 21.31 -36.06 -56.57
CA PRO A 40 20.87 -37.13 -55.67
C PRO A 40 19.35 -37.33 -55.72
N ASP A 41 18.60 -36.30 -56.15
CA ASP A 41 17.14 -36.37 -56.30
C ASP A 41 16.75 -37.15 -57.56
N ASN A 42 15.89 -38.14 -57.37
CA ASN A 42 15.35 -38.95 -58.45
C ASN A 42 14.51 -38.07 -59.39
N ALA A 43 14.78 -38.14 -60.70
CA ALA A 43 14.12 -37.43 -61.79
C ALA A 43 14.34 -35.90 -61.93
N HIS A 44 15.32 -35.28 -61.23
CA HIS A 44 15.64 -33.84 -61.38
C HIS A 44 15.92 -33.39 -62.83
N PHE A 45 16.39 -34.31 -63.69
CA PHE A 45 16.62 -34.02 -65.11
C PHE A 45 15.36 -33.54 -65.87
N ILE A 46 14.15 -33.78 -65.36
CA ILE A 46 12.89 -33.27 -65.92
C ILE A 46 12.94 -31.74 -66.01
N TYR A 47 13.38 -31.05 -64.95
CA TYR A 47 13.51 -29.59 -64.94
C TYR A 47 14.59 -29.08 -65.90
N GLU A 48 15.67 -29.83 -66.07
CA GLU A 48 16.71 -29.50 -67.07
C GLU A 48 16.18 -29.64 -68.51
N LEU A 49 15.31 -30.63 -68.77
CA LEU A 49 14.65 -30.76 -70.08
C LEU A 49 13.63 -29.64 -70.32
N LEU A 50 12.85 -29.28 -69.30
CA LEU A 50 11.95 -28.11 -69.37
C LEU A 50 12.74 -26.83 -69.63
N GLN A 51 13.89 -26.63 -69.00
CA GLN A 51 14.72 -25.47 -69.26
C GLN A 51 15.29 -25.47 -70.68
N ASN A 52 15.77 -26.61 -71.19
CA ASN A 52 16.24 -26.69 -72.57
C ASN A 52 15.13 -26.32 -73.57
N ALA A 53 13.89 -26.72 -73.28
CA ALA A 53 12.73 -26.33 -74.06
C ALA A 53 12.41 -24.83 -73.92
N GLU A 54 12.51 -24.27 -72.72
CA GLU A 54 12.35 -22.82 -72.44
C GLU A 54 13.38 -21.98 -73.19
N ASP A 55 14.66 -22.40 -73.20
CA ASP A 55 15.76 -21.76 -73.94
C ASP A 55 15.56 -21.86 -75.46
N ALA A 56 14.92 -22.92 -75.93
CA ALA A 56 14.47 -23.08 -77.31
C ALA A 56 13.19 -22.28 -77.62
N LYS A 57 12.64 -21.57 -76.62
CA LYS A 57 11.39 -20.80 -76.69
C LYS A 57 10.19 -21.66 -77.05
N ALA A 58 10.15 -22.90 -76.54
CA ALA A 58 9.00 -23.77 -76.65
C ALA A 58 7.80 -23.16 -75.89
N THR A 59 6.60 -23.41 -76.41
CA THR A 59 5.35 -23.07 -75.71
C THR A 59 4.69 -24.31 -75.12
N ILE A 60 4.94 -25.48 -75.69
CA ILE A 60 4.38 -26.78 -75.27
C ILE A 60 5.52 -27.78 -75.08
N VAL A 61 5.47 -28.51 -73.96
CA VAL A 61 6.35 -29.67 -73.69
C VAL A 61 5.50 -30.88 -73.33
N GLU A 62 5.80 -32.03 -73.92
CA GLU A 62 5.07 -33.27 -73.73
C GLU A 62 6.02 -34.37 -73.23
N PHE A 63 5.62 -35.10 -72.19
CA PHE A 63 6.32 -36.26 -71.66
C PHE A 63 5.47 -37.52 -71.85
N GLU A 64 6.02 -38.55 -72.47
CA GLU A 64 5.38 -39.86 -72.61
C GLU A 64 6.25 -40.92 -71.95
N LEU A 65 5.78 -41.47 -70.83
CA LEU A 65 6.48 -42.51 -70.08
C LEU A 65 5.83 -43.86 -70.33
N ASP A 66 6.57 -44.78 -70.97
CA ASP A 66 6.19 -46.18 -71.13
C ASP A 66 6.94 -47.10 -70.14
N GLY A 67 6.68 -48.41 -70.18
CA GLY A 67 7.29 -49.37 -69.26
C GLY A 67 8.82 -49.56 -69.39
N SER A 68 9.46 -48.89 -70.34
CA SER A 68 10.87 -49.09 -70.71
C SER A 68 11.59 -47.83 -71.21
N CYS A 69 10.88 -46.71 -71.40
CA CYS A 69 11.40 -45.52 -72.06
C CYS A 69 10.64 -44.26 -71.62
N LEU A 70 11.34 -43.13 -71.59
CA LEU A 70 10.73 -41.79 -71.54
C LEU A 70 10.96 -41.10 -72.88
N GLU A 71 9.89 -40.63 -73.52
CA GLU A 71 9.93 -39.73 -74.67
C GLU A 71 9.54 -38.32 -74.23
N VAL A 72 10.27 -37.31 -74.71
CA VAL A 72 10.03 -35.89 -74.39
C VAL A 72 10.01 -35.10 -75.69
N ARG A 73 8.95 -34.34 -75.94
CA ARG A 73 8.77 -33.55 -77.16
C ARG A 73 8.52 -32.09 -76.81
N HIS A 74 9.04 -31.16 -77.59
CA HIS A 74 8.69 -29.75 -77.46
C HIS A 74 8.67 -29.03 -78.81
N ASP A 75 7.87 -27.98 -78.91
CA ASP A 75 7.62 -27.15 -80.11
C ASP A 75 8.59 -25.96 -80.23
N GLY A 76 9.81 -26.12 -79.72
CA GLY A 76 10.80 -25.04 -79.69
C GLY A 76 11.08 -24.49 -81.08
N SER A 77 11.01 -23.16 -81.23
CA SER A 77 11.21 -22.46 -82.51
C SER A 77 12.60 -22.65 -83.15
N ARG A 78 13.58 -23.13 -82.37
CA ARG A 78 14.98 -23.31 -82.76
C ARG A 78 15.34 -24.80 -82.80
N ALA A 79 15.68 -25.31 -83.99
CA ALA A 79 16.24 -26.64 -84.13
C ALA A 79 17.70 -26.72 -83.63
N PHE A 80 18.17 -27.93 -83.31
CA PHE A 80 19.56 -28.18 -82.94
C PHE A 80 20.52 -27.73 -84.05
N SER A 81 21.53 -26.96 -83.67
CA SER A 81 22.68 -26.63 -84.52
C SER A 81 23.88 -27.52 -84.19
N LEU A 82 24.90 -27.54 -85.05
CA LEU A 82 26.16 -28.22 -84.76
C LEU A 82 26.81 -27.75 -83.44
N LYS A 83 26.60 -26.48 -83.05
CA LYS A 83 27.10 -25.96 -81.76
C LYS A 83 26.35 -26.55 -80.57
N ASP A 84 25.04 -26.76 -80.68
CA ASP A 84 24.25 -27.41 -79.63
C ASP A 84 24.66 -28.89 -79.50
N ILE A 85 24.92 -29.56 -80.63
CA ILE A 85 25.42 -30.94 -80.65
C ILE A 85 26.79 -31.03 -79.98
N ASP A 86 27.74 -30.16 -80.34
CA ASP A 86 29.06 -30.13 -79.69
C ASP A 86 28.95 -29.83 -78.18
N SER A 87 28.06 -28.90 -77.80
CA SER A 87 27.86 -28.51 -76.40
C SER A 87 27.26 -29.63 -75.56
N ILE A 88 26.29 -30.39 -76.10
CA ILE A 88 25.63 -31.48 -75.38
C ILE A 88 26.52 -32.73 -75.26
N THR A 89 27.46 -32.93 -76.20
CA THR A 89 28.37 -34.09 -76.23
C THR A 89 29.76 -33.85 -75.63
N ASN A 90 30.08 -32.64 -75.15
CA ASN A 90 31.41 -32.35 -74.59
C ASN A 90 31.37 -32.12 -73.06
N ILE A 91 32.50 -32.33 -72.36
CA ILE A 91 32.69 -31.94 -70.95
C ILE A 91 33.89 -31.00 -70.90
N GLY A 92 33.59 -29.72 -70.71
CA GLY A 92 34.61 -28.72 -70.39
C GLY A 92 35.51 -28.36 -71.56
N ASP A 93 35.05 -27.42 -72.39
CA ASP A 93 35.91 -26.37 -72.93
C ASP A 93 35.02 -25.18 -73.31
N SER A 94 34.77 -24.29 -72.34
CA SER A 94 34.36 -22.93 -72.67
C SER A 94 35.41 -21.97 -72.13
N THR A 95 35.93 -21.14 -73.02
CA THR A 95 36.96 -20.11 -72.81
C THR A 95 36.49 -18.94 -71.93
N LYS A 96 35.48 -19.14 -71.05
CA LYS A 96 34.91 -18.10 -70.18
C LYS A 96 35.03 -18.48 -68.71
N LYS A 97 36.26 -18.43 -68.19
CA LYS A 97 36.56 -18.62 -66.76
C LYS A 97 35.89 -17.57 -65.85
N ASP A 98 35.46 -16.42 -66.38
CA ASP A 98 35.19 -15.23 -65.57
C ASP A 98 33.71 -14.81 -65.44
N ASP A 99 32.74 -15.61 -65.90
CA ASP A 99 31.30 -15.28 -65.78
C ASP A 99 30.53 -16.30 -64.91
N PRO A 100 30.34 -16.04 -63.61
CA PRO A 100 29.66 -16.95 -62.67
C PRO A 100 28.13 -17.00 -62.82
N THR A 101 27.52 -16.07 -63.58
CA THR A 101 26.06 -15.96 -63.75
C THR A 101 25.55 -16.70 -65.01
N GLN A 102 26.44 -17.11 -65.92
CA GLN A 102 26.05 -17.92 -67.09
C GLN A 102 25.53 -19.33 -66.73
N ILE A 103 24.21 -19.44 -66.81
CA ILE A 103 23.41 -20.66 -66.88
C ILE A 103 23.93 -21.54 -68.03
N GLY A 104 24.18 -22.83 -67.77
CA GLY A 104 24.55 -23.82 -68.79
C GLY A 104 26.04 -24.16 -68.92
N LYS A 105 26.88 -23.79 -67.94
CA LYS A 105 28.35 -23.81 -68.07
C LYS A 105 29.07 -25.15 -68.32
N PHE A 106 28.39 -26.29 -68.47
CA PHE A 106 29.08 -27.57 -68.69
C PHE A 106 28.33 -28.64 -69.53
N GLY A 107 27.12 -28.35 -70.04
CA GLY A 107 26.26 -29.42 -70.56
C GLY A 107 26.08 -30.56 -69.53
N VAL A 108 26.25 -30.26 -68.22
CA VAL A 108 26.17 -31.22 -67.11
C VAL A 108 24.73 -31.47 -66.72
N GLY A 109 23.86 -30.47 -66.86
CA GLY A 109 22.41 -30.60 -66.64
C GLY A 109 21.78 -31.68 -67.51
N PHE A 110 22.02 -31.64 -68.83
CA PHE A 110 21.56 -32.72 -69.72
C PHE A 110 22.17 -34.08 -69.35
N LYS A 111 23.43 -34.12 -68.88
CA LYS A 111 24.07 -35.40 -68.52
C LYS A 111 23.41 -36.10 -67.34
N ALA A 112 22.54 -35.44 -66.58
CA ALA A 112 21.72 -36.09 -65.55
C ALA A 112 20.81 -37.19 -66.13
N VAL A 113 20.45 -37.15 -67.43
CA VAL A 113 19.68 -38.22 -68.09
C VAL A 113 20.42 -39.56 -68.10
N TYR A 114 21.76 -39.56 -68.04
CA TYR A 114 22.57 -40.78 -68.01
C TYR A 114 22.43 -41.57 -66.70
N SER A 115 21.79 -41.00 -65.68
CA SER A 115 21.35 -41.76 -64.51
C SER A 115 20.26 -42.77 -64.86
N TYR A 116 19.51 -42.55 -65.95
CA TYR A 116 18.36 -43.36 -66.39
C TYR A 116 18.56 -44.07 -67.72
N THR A 117 19.36 -43.52 -68.64
CA THR A 117 19.64 -44.11 -69.96
C THR A 117 21.13 -44.27 -70.20
N SER A 118 21.54 -45.27 -70.99
CA SER A 118 22.93 -45.36 -71.49
C SER A 118 23.10 -44.73 -72.88
N ARG A 119 22.01 -44.45 -73.58
CA ARG A 119 22.02 -44.01 -74.98
C ARG A 119 20.82 -43.10 -75.28
N PRO A 120 20.87 -41.81 -74.88
CA PRO A 120 19.83 -40.85 -75.24
C PRO A 120 19.80 -40.64 -76.75
N GLU A 121 18.60 -40.56 -77.32
CA GLU A 121 18.37 -40.26 -78.73
C GLU A 121 17.73 -38.88 -78.86
N ILE A 122 18.20 -38.06 -79.79
CA ILE A 122 17.69 -36.72 -80.09
C ILE A 122 17.34 -36.64 -81.57
N ARG A 123 16.17 -36.08 -81.89
CA ARG A 123 15.75 -35.76 -83.25
C ARG A 123 15.27 -34.31 -83.27
N SER A 124 15.89 -33.49 -84.10
CA SER A 124 15.61 -32.05 -84.18
C SER A 124 16.05 -31.50 -85.54
N GLY A 125 15.10 -30.99 -86.33
CA GLY A 125 15.37 -30.46 -87.66
C GLY A 125 16.11 -31.47 -88.56
N THR A 126 17.31 -31.12 -89.01
CA THR A 126 18.14 -31.93 -89.91
C THR A 126 19.01 -32.98 -89.20
N TYR A 127 19.01 -33.02 -87.87
CA TYR A 127 19.87 -33.90 -87.08
C TYR A 127 19.04 -34.89 -86.26
N SER A 128 19.23 -36.18 -86.57
CA SER A 128 18.77 -37.31 -85.77
C SER A 128 19.98 -38.11 -85.33
N PHE A 129 20.25 -38.15 -84.02
CA PHE A 129 21.43 -38.80 -83.48
C PHE A 129 21.21 -39.39 -82.09
N ALA A 130 21.97 -40.44 -81.77
CA ALA A 130 22.13 -40.95 -80.41
C ALA A 130 23.46 -40.45 -79.84
N ILE A 131 23.56 -40.37 -78.52
CA ILE A 131 24.84 -40.11 -77.85
C ILE A 131 25.27 -41.39 -77.12
N GLU A 132 26.43 -41.90 -77.49
CA GLU A 132 27.05 -43.10 -76.89
C GLU A 132 28.27 -42.72 -76.04
N ASP A 133 28.58 -43.54 -75.03
CA ASP A 133 29.71 -43.35 -74.11
C ASP A 133 29.78 -41.92 -73.54
N LEU A 134 28.63 -41.25 -73.33
CA LEU A 134 28.45 -39.84 -72.91
C LEU A 134 28.90 -38.75 -73.91
N PHE A 135 29.77 -39.05 -74.87
CA PHE A 135 30.45 -38.02 -75.67
C PHE A 135 30.33 -38.20 -77.19
N VAL A 136 29.88 -39.36 -77.67
CA VAL A 136 29.96 -39.70 -79.11
C VAL A 136 28.59 -39.54 -79.74
N ASN A 137 28.40 -38.56 -80.62
CA ASN A 137 27.21 -38.48 -81.45
C ASN A 137 27.26 -39.49 -82.61
N GLU A 138 26.22 -40.30 -82.74
CA GLU A 138 26.02 -41.29 -83.82
C GLU A 138 24.72 -41.02 -84.56
N ARG A 139 24.73 -41.00 -85.90
CA ARG A 139 23.49 -40.79 -86.68
C ARG A 139 22.53 -41.94 -86.49
N ILE A 140 21.26 -41.63 -86.29
CA ILE A 140 20.17 -42.62 -86.22
C ILE A 140 19.11 -42.32 -87.28
N THR A 141 18.25 -43.30 -87.56
CA THR A 141 17.12 -43.16 -88.47
C THR A 141 15.88 -42.56 -87.78
N GLY A 142 15.00 -41.97 -88.58
CA GLY A 142 13.78 -41.30 -88.13
C GLY A 142 13.94 -39.78 -88.00
N GLU A 143 12.83 -39.07 -87.95
CA GLU A 143 12.76 -37.61 -87.83
C GLU A 143 11.76 -37.26 -86.72
N ALA A 144 11.93 -36.10 -86.09
CA ALA A 144 10.92 -35.56 -85.20
C ALA A 144 9.71 -35.05 -86.02
N LEU A 145 8.59 -34.80 -85.33
CA LEU A 145 7.48 -34.08 -85.94
C LEU A 145 7.97 -32.72 -86.48
N ALA A 146 7.42 -32.27 -87.61
CA ALA A 146 7.86 -31.03 -88.24
C ALA A 146 7.69 -29.83 -87.28
N GLY A 147 8.78 -29.12 -87.01
CA GLY A 147 8.81 -28.00 -86.06
C GLY A 147 9.00 -28.41 -84.58
N TRP A 148 9.17 -29.70 -84.29
CA TRP A 148 9.39 -30.22 -82.95
C TRP A 148 10.80 -30.77 -82.78
N THR A 149 11.23 -30.80 -81.52
CA THR A 149 12.40 -31.56 -81.08
C THR A 149 11.93 -32.68 -80.17
N SER A 150 12.43 -33.90 -80.38
CA SER A 150 12.09 -35.08 -79.57
C SER A 150 13.35 -35.71 -78.97
N PHE A 151 13.30 -36.00 -77.68
CA PHE A 151 14.26 -36.78 -76.95
C PHE A 151 13.66 -38.14 -76.59
N ARG A 152 14.43 -39.20 -76.73
CA ARG A 152 14.02 -40.55 -76.34
C ARG A 152 15.09 -41.17 -75.44
N PHE A 153 14.68 -41.56 -74.23
CA PHE A 153 15.55 -42.07 -73.18
C PHE A 153 15.16 -43.51 -72.85
N PRO A 154 15.73 -44.51 -73.55
CA PRO A 154 15.49 -45.91 -73.21
C PRO A 154 16.10 -46.22 -71.83
N PHE A 155 15.36 -46.87 -70.93
CA PHE A 155 15.83 -47.32 -69.62
C PHE A 155 16.63 -48.62 -69.72
N ASN A 156 17.67 -48.59 -70.54
CA ASN A 156 18.53 -49.70 -70.89
C ASN A 156 19.78 -49.81 -69.99
N ARG A 157 19.77 -49.15 -68.84
CA ARG A 157 20.90 -49.12 -67.91
C ARG A 157 20.89 -50.35 -66.99
N PRO A 158 21.96 -51.17 -66.95
CA PRO A 158 22.00 -52.36 -66.12
C PRO A 158 21.93 -52.06 -64.62
N GLU A 159 22.56 -50.96 -64.17
CA GLU A 159 22.63 -50.60 -62.75
C GLU A 159 21.32 -50.01 -62.21
N LYS A 160 20.38 -49.63 -63.09
CA LYS A 160 19.08 -49.06 -62.72
C LYS A 160 17.96 -49.76 -63.52
N PRO A 161 17.36 -50.84 -62.97
CA PRO A 161 16.33 -51.59 -63.67
C PRO A 161 15.17 -50.70 -64.14
N ALA A 162 14.63 -50.99 -65.34
CA ALA A 162 13.58 -50.18 -65.97
C ALA A 162 12.38 -49.89 -65.04
N GLY A 163 11.91 -50.88 -64.26
CA GLY A 163 10.80 -50.66 -63.32
C GLY A 163 11.10 -49.62 -62.23
N VAL A 164 12.36 -49.52 -61.78
CA VAL A 164 12.78 -48.50 -60.80
C VAL A 164 12.85 -47.13 -61.47
N ALA A 165 13.44 -47.06 -62.67
CA ALA A 165 13.50 -45.83 -63.46
C ALA A 165 12.10 -45.28 -63.77
N VAL A 166 11.18 -46.14 -64.22
CA VAL A 166 9.78 -45.79 -64.48
C VAL A 166 9.10 -45.26 -63.22
N ALA A 167 9.22 -45.96 -62.09
CA ALA A 167 8.58 -45.54 -60.85
C ALA A 167 9.09 -44.17 -60.34
N GLU A 168 10.38 -43.89 -60.53
CA GLU A 168 10.98 -42.61 -60.16
C GLU A 168 10.59 -41.46 -61.10
N VAL A 169 10.61 -41.70 -62.41
CA VAL A 169 10.20 -40.68 -63.41
C VAL A 169 8.70 -40.40 -63.32
N ALA A 170 7.88 -41.44 -63.12
CA ALA A 170 6.44 -41.27 -62.92
C ALA A 170 6.14 -40.40 -61.71
N ARG A 171 6.86 -40.62 -60.60
CA ARG A 171 6.74 -39.79 -59.40
C ARG A 171 7.16 -38.34 -59.68
N GLY A 172 8.31 -38.13 -60.32
CA GLY A 172 8.79 -36.78 -60.64
C GLY A 172 7.86 -36.00 -61.58
N LEU A 173 7.21 -36.66 -62.53
CA LEU A 173 6.20 -36.04 -63.41
C LEU A 173 4.91 -35.70 -62.65
N ALA A 174 4.43 -36.60 -61.79
CA ALA A 174 3.24 -36.37 -60.95
C ALA A 174 3.47 -35.24 -59.92
N GLU A 175 4.70 -35.09 -59.43
CA GLU A 175 5.12 -34.05 -58.48
C GLU A 175 5.21 -32.64 -59.11
N LEU A 176 5.20 -32.50 -60.45
CA LEU A 176 5.15 -31.19 -61.09
C LEU A 176 3.87 -30.44 -60.66
N ASP A 177 4.02 -29.29 -60.02
CA ASP A 177 2.92 -28.50 -59.47
C ASP A 177 2.66 -27.23 -60.29
N GLU A 178 1.71 -26.39 -59.83
CA GLU A 178 1.40 -25.11 -60.47
C GLU A 178 2.61 -24.15 -60.53
N LYS A 179 3.62 -24.32 -59.69
CA LYS A 179 4.77 -23.42 -59.62
C LYS A 179 5.74 -23.67 -60.78
N THR A 180 5.68 -24.85 -61.39
CA THR A 180 6.47 -25.23 -62.57
C THR A 180 6.41 -24.19 -63.69
N LEU A 181 5.23 -23.59 -63.91
CA LEU A 181 5.03 -22.57 -64.97
C LEU A 181 5.02 -21.14 -64.45
N LEU A 182 5.22 -20.91 -63.15
CA LEU A 182 5.00 -19.61 -62.52
C LEU A 182 5.97 -18.55 -63.05
N PHE A 183 7.24 -18.90 -63.22
CA PHE A 183 8.28 -17.95 -63.61
C PHE A 183 8.84 -18.12 -65.03
N LEU A 184 8.47 -19.19 -65.73
CA LEU A 184 8.87 -19.40 -67.13
C LEU A 184 8.36 -18.26 -68.03
N SER A 185 9.07 -17.95 -69.10
CA SER A 185 8.70 -16.88 -70.03
C SER A 185 7.93 -17.42 -71.25
N HIS A 186 8.31 -18.60 -71.74
CA HIS A 186 7.83 -19.14 -73.00
C HIS A 186 6.89 -20.33 -72.84
N ILE A 187 7.25 -21.32 -72.03
CA ILE A 187 6.43 -22.51 -71.82
C ILE A 187 5.12 -22.12 -71.14
N ARG A 188 4.00 -22.52 -71.75
CA ARG A 188 2.63 -22.30 -71.26
C ARG A 188 1.91 -23.59 -70.96
N THR A 189 2.31 -24.70 -71.56
CA THR A 189 1.67 -25.99 -71.38
C THR A 189 2.71 -27.08 -71.20
N VAL A 190 2.55 -27.88 -70.15
CA VAL A 190 3.29 -29.13 -69.93
C VAL A 190 2.27 -30.26 -69.84
N THR A 191 2.41 -31.28 -70.67
CA THR A 191 1.60 -32.49 -70.61
C THR A 191 2.47 -33.70 -70.28
N TYR A 192 1.92 -34.65 -69.54
CA TYR A 192 2.58 -35.93 -69.32
C TYR A 192 1.59 -37.10 -69.34
N ALA A 193 2.04 -38.24 -69.86
CA ALA A 193 1.32 -39.51 -69.82
C ALA A 193 2.14 -40.55 -69.06
N LEU A 194 1.51 -41.18 -68.06
CA LEU A 194 2.12 -42.20 -67.21
C LEU A 194 1.76 -43.62 -67.71
N PRO A 195 2.55 -44.66 -67.33
CA PRO A 195 2.34 -46.03 -67.81
C PRO A 195 1.00 -46.67 -67.41
N ASP A 196 0.35 -46.16 -66.37
CA ASP A 196 -0.96 -46.62 -65.91
C ASP A 196 -2.14 -45.99 -66.69
N GLY A 197 -1.84 -45.11 -67.65
CA GLY A 197 -2.81 -44.37 -68.46
C GLY A 197 -3.21 -43.03 -67.88
N THR A 198 -2.66 -42.63 -66.73
CA THR A 198 -2.88 -41.31 -66.14
C THR A 198 -2.28 -40.23 -67.04
N VAL A 199 -3.06 -39.18 -67.33
CA VAL A 199 -2.61 -38.01 -68.08
C VAL A 199 -2.70 -36.79 -67.19
N GLY A 200 -1.60 -36.04 -67.13
CA GLY A 200 -1.53 -34.76 -66.44
C GLY A 200 -1.27 -33.60 -67.41
N ILE A 201 -1.88 -32.45 -67.12
CA ILE A 201 -1.74 -31.20 -67.88
C ILE A 201 -1.52 -30.06 -66.90
N ILE A 202 -0.50 -29.25 -67.14
CA ILE A 202 -0.26 -27.98 -66.43
C ILE A 202 -0.31 -26.87 -67.47
N GLU A 203 -1.24 -25.92 -67.31
CA GLU A 203 -1.45 -24.81 -68.24
C GLU A 203 -1.39 -23.46 -67.54
N ARG A 204 -0.68 -22.50 -68.13
CA ARG A 204 -0.69 -21.08 -67.73
C ARG A 204 -1.43 -20.22 -68.75
N GLN A 205 -2.34 -19.40 -68.24
CA GLN A 205 -3.07 -18.38 -68.98
C GLN A 205 -2.78 -16.98 -68.40
N GLU A 206 -2.47 -16.02 -69.27
CA GLU A 206 -2.40 -14.60 -68.93
C GLU A 206 -3.83 -14.03 -68.88
N LEU A 207 -4.25 -13.46 -67.74
CA LEU A 207 -5.59 -12.87 -67.56
C LEU A 207 -5.59 -11.34 -67.70
N ASP A 208 -4.52 -10.70 -67.23
CA ASP A 208 -4.26 -9.25 -67.27
C ASP A 208 -2.74 -9.03 -67.34
N ASP A 209 -2.28 -7.77 -67.41
CA ASP A 209 -0.85 -7.42 -67.59
C ASP A 209 0.09 -8.10 -66.58
N ASP A 210 -0.34 -8.25 -65.33
CA ASP A 210 0.42 -8.92 -64.26
C ASP A 210 -0.35 -10.06 -63.58
N VAL A 211 -1.53 -10.42 -64.08
CA VAL A 211 -2.35 -11.45 -63.46
C VAL A 211 -2.36 -12.70 -64.31
N ILE A 212 -1.89 -13.80 -63.73
CA ILE A 212 -1.87 -15.10 -64.39
C ILE A 212 -2.72 -16.10 -63.65
N LYS A 213 -3.18 -17.09 -64.40
CA LYS A 213 -3.88 -18.26 -63.91
C LYS A 213 -3.09 -19.50 -64.32
N ILE A 214 -2.92 -20.43 -63.39
CA ILE A 214 -2.31 -21.73 -63.63
C ILE A 214 -3.32 -22.81 -63.23
N GLN A 215 -3.49 -23.79 -64.11
CA GLN A 215 -4.33 -24.95 -63.89
C GLN A 215 -3.50 -26.21 -63.99
N LYS A 216 -3.61 -27.10 -63.01
CA LYS A 216 -3.11 -28.48 -63.07
C LYS A 216 -4.30 -29.42 -63.08
N SER A 217 -4.36 -30.32 -64.05
CA SER A 217 -5.29 -31.45 -64.05
C SER A 217 -4.52 -32.76 -64.13
N GLU A 218 -4.93 -33.77 -63.37
CA GLU A 218 -4.37 -35.12 -63.39
C GLU A 218 -5.52 -36.12 -63.22
N GLY A 219 -5.89 -36.82 -64.29
CA GLY A 219 -7.07 -37.69 -64.28
C GLY A 219 -8.36 -36.93 -63.95
N GLN A 220 -8.93 -37.15 -62.74
CA GLN A 220 -10.09 -36.41 -62.21
C GLN A 220 -9.72 -35.25 -61.29
N ASP A 221 -8.47 -35.18 -60.84
CA ASP A 221 -8.00 -34.14 -59.94
C ASP A 221 -7.75 -32.84 -60.70
N PHE A 222 -8.18 -31.72 -60.11
CA PHE A 222 -8.09 -30.40 -60.73
C PHE A 222 -7.75 -29.35 -59.68
N VAL A 223 -6.68 -28.59 -59.93
CA VAL A 223 -6.20 -27.49 -59.09
C VAL A 223 -6.10 -26.23 -59.94
N GLU A 224 -6.70 -25.14 -59.46
CA GLU A 224 -6.62 -23.82 -60.09
C GLU A 224 -6.01 -22.80 -59.13
N SER A 225 -5.29 -21.86 -59.71
CA SER A 225 -4.29 -21.09 -59.01
C SER A 225 -4.14 -19.73 -59.72
N HIS A 226 -4.20 -18.62 -58.97
CA HIS A 226 -4.13 -17.27 -59.51
C HIS A 226 -3.02 -16.48 -58.84
N TRP A 227 -2.29 -15.69 -59.63
CA TRP A 227 -1.10 -14.98 -59.15
C TRP A 227 -1.00 -13.59 -59.75
N LEU A 228 -0.63 -12.62 -58.91
CA LEU A 228 -0.06 -11.36 -59.35
C LEU A 228 1.43 -11.60 -59.57
N ARG A 229 1.85 -11.73 -60.82
CA ARG A 229 3.23 -12.00 -61.27
C ARG A 229 3.85 -10.71 -61.80
N LEU A 230 4.69 -10.09 -60.97
CA LEU A 230 5.50 -8.93 -61.36
C LEU A 230 6.78 -9.44 -62.03
N VAL A 231 7.13 -8.90 -63.20
CA VAL A 231 8.37 -9.23 -63.92
C VAL A 231 9.07 -7.93 -64.34
N GLY A 232 10.38 -7.84 -64.11
CA GLY A 232 11.18 -6.68 -64.45
C GLY A 232 12.59 -7.02 -64.93
N PRO A 233 13.31 -6.07 -65.54
CA PRO A 233 14.70 -6.25 -65.93
C PRO A 233 15.62 -6.31 -64.70
N THR A 234 16.80 -6.89 -64.85
CA THR A 234 17.89 -6.79 -63.87
C THR A 234 18.94 -5.77 -64.28
N ASN A 235 19.62 -5.18 -63.29
CA ASN A 235 20.78 -4.31 -63.45
C ASN A 235 22.11 -5.06 -63.46
N VAL A 236 22.12 -6.38 -63.31
CA VAL A 236 23.34 -7.20 -63.40
C VAL A 236 23.75 -7.32 -64.87
N GLU A 237 24.97 -6.87 -65.20
CA GLU A 237 25.52 -7.01 -66.55
C GLU A 237 25.75 -8.50 -66.87
N HIS A 238 25.15 -8.99 -67.95
CA HIS A 238 25.28 -10.38 -68.34
C HIS A 238 25.84 -10.53 -69.76
N ASN A 239 26.80 -11.45 -69.91
CA ASN A 239 27.60 -11.62 -71.12
C ASN A 239 26.90 -12.55 -72.15
N SER A 240 25.55 -12.56 -72.16
CA SER A 240 24.69 -13.44 -72.97
C SER A 240 23.68 -12.66 -73.81
N TYR A 241 23.26 -13.24 -74.94
CA TYR A 241 22.39 -12.61 -75.94
C TYR A 241 20.90 -12.47 -75.55
N ALA A 242 20.51 -12.87 -74.33
CA ALA A 242 19.13 -12.76 -73.83
C ALA A 242 19.08 -11.89 -72.55
N PRO A 243 18.12 -10.94 -72.43
CA PRO A 243 17.97 -10.12 -71.24
C PRO A 243 17.45 -10.99 -70.08
N LEU A 244 18.17 -10.95 -68.96
CA LEU A 244 17.74 -11.57 -67.72
C LEU A 244 16.61 -10.77 -67.06
N SER A 245 15.72 -11.45 -66.35
CA SER A 245 14.62 -10.84 -65.61
C SER A 245 14.56 -11.31 -64.16
N VAL A 246 14.01 -10.47 -63.30
CA VAL A 246 13.62 -10.80 -61.93
C VAL A 246 12.11 -10.77 -61.82
N ALA A 247 11.56 -11.52 -60.87
CA ALA A 247 10.13 -11.58 -60.66
C ALA A 247 9.74 -11.81 -59.19
N ALA A 248 8.53 -11.36 -58.86
CA ALA A 248 7.85 -11.65 -57.60
C ALA A 248 6.41 -12.07 -57.89
N ALA A 249 5.91 -13.10 -57.22
CA ALA A 249 4.56 -13.61 -57.42
C ALA A 249 3.78 -13.71 -56.11
N PHE A 250 2.67 -12.97 -56.03
CA PHE A 250 1.75 -12.98 -54.90
C PHE A 250 0.50 -13.80 -55.23
N ARG A 251 0.06 -14.65 -54.30
CA ARG A 251 -1.15 -15.46 -54.49
C ARG A 251 -2.39 -14.57 -54.50
N LEU A 252 -3.30 -14.82 -55.44
CA LEU A 252 -4.57 -14.14 -55.56
C LEU A 252 -5.74 -15.08 -55.26
N GLU A 253 -6.72 -14.56 -54.53
CA GLU A 253 -8.02 -15.19 -54.34
C GLU A 253 -9.14 -14.23 -54.73
N LEU A 254 -10.30 -14.78 -55.09
CA LEU A 254 -11.50 -13.98 -55.31
C LEU A 254 -11.97 -13.45 -53.96
N GLY A 255 -11.93 -12.15 -53.76
CA GLY A 255 -12.44 -11.51 -52.56
C GLY A 255 -13.93 -11.79 -52.40
N GLU A 256 -14.37 -11.97 -51.15
CA GLU A 256 -15.80 -12.02 -50.85
C GLU A 256 -16.48 -10.75 -51.41
N PRO A 257 -17.71 -10.84 -51.96
CA PRO A 257 -18.47 -9.66 -52.38
C PRO A 257 -18.84 -8.82 -51.15
N GLY A 258 -17.88 -8.03 -50.68
CA GLY A 258 -18.06 -7.05 -49.61
C GLY A 258 -19.02 -5.97 -50.10
N LYS A 259 -20.00 -5.64 -49.26
CA LYS A 259 -21.00 -4.58 -49.47
C LYS A 259 -20.31 -3.27 -49.88
N LEU A 260 -20.20 -3.02 -51.18
CA LEU A 260 -19.95 -1.69 -51.72
C LEU A 260 -21.01 -0.77 -51.13
N LYS A 261 -20.60 0.12 -50.21
CA LYS A 261 -21.45 1.24 -49.78
C LYS A 261 -21.85 1.97 -51.05
N ARG A 262 -23.16 2.09 -51.30
CA ARG A 262 -23.75 2.87 -52.38
C ARG A 262 -23.28 4.33 -52.26
N GLY A 263 -22.11 4.64 -52.80
CA GLY A 263 -21.78 6.00 -53.21
C GLY A 263 -22.69 6.34 -54.38
N LYS A 264 -23.32 7.52 -54.35
CA LYS A 264 -24.14 8.04 -55.44
C LYS A 264 -23.31 8.04 -56.73
N GLN A 265 -23.58 7.09 -57.62
CA GLN A 265 -23.10 7.12 -59.00
C GLN A 265 -23.75 8.32 -59.70
N LYS A 266 -22.93 9.19 -60.29
CA LYS A 266 -23.37 10.04 -61.40
C LYS A 266 -23.51 9.14 -62.63
N ASP A 267 -24.62 9.29 -63.32
CA ASP A 267 -24.97 8.53 -64.52
C ASP A 267 -23.91 8.66 -65.61
N GLY A 268 -23.57 7.52 -66.25
CA GLY A 268 -22.89 7.49 -67.55
C GLY A 268 -21.57 6.73 -67.60
N GLU A 269 -21.61 5.40 -67.44
CA GLU A 269 -20.88 4.36 -68.19
C GLU A 269 -20.71 3.10 -67.31
N PRO A 270 -21.04 1.88 -67.82
CA PRO A 270 -20.78 0.65 -67.10
C PRO A 270 -19.27 0.37 -67.11
N SER A 271 -18.57 0.74 -66.03
CA SER A 271 -17.23 0.24 -65.76
C SER A 271 -17.31 -1.28 -65.67
N LYS A 272 -16.58 -1.98 -66.56
CA LYS A 272 -16.44 -3.44 -66.58
C LYS A 272 -16.15 -3.90 -65.16
N SER A 273 -17.07 -4.69 -64.59
CA SER A 273 -16.98 -5.24 -63.25
C SER A 273 -15.70 -6.08 -63.10
N ALA A 274 -14.62 -5.46 -62.63
CA ALA A 274 -13.42 -6.17 -62.20
C ALA A 274 -13.80 -7.06 -61.01
N ARG A 275 -13.52 -8.36 -61.11
CA ARG A 275 -13.59 -9.27 -59.97
C ARG A 275 -12.67 -8.68 -58.88
N PRO A 276 -13.13 -8.49 -57.63
CA PRO A 276 -12.26 -7.95 -56.59
C PRO A 276 -11.25 -9.05 -56.22
N TRP A 277 -10.05 -8.99 -56.78
CA TRP A 277 -8.94 -9.84 -56.35
C TRP A 277 -8.49 -9.40 -54.96
N SER A 278 -8.04 -10.35 -54.14
CA SER A 278 -7.31 -10.09 -52.91
C SER A 278 -5.99 -10.84 -52.93
N ILE A 279 -4.90 -10.16 -52.55
CA ILE A 279 -3.62 -10.82 -52.34
C ILE A 279 -3.66 -11.53 -51.00
N VAL A 280 -3.29 -12.80 -50.96
CA VAL A 280 -3.28 -13.63 -49.75
C VAL A 280 -1.85 -14.09 -49.42
N PRO A 281 -1.48 -14.15 -48.13
CA PRO A 281 -0.16 -14.60 -47.71
C PRO A 281 0.02 -16.09 -47.96
N LEU A 282 1.19 -16.50 -48.44
CA LEU A 282 1.62 -17.89 -48.39
C LEU A 282 2.12 -18.26 -46.99
N ASP A 283 2.13 -19.55 -46.67
CA ASP A 283 2.84 -20.07 -45.50
C ASP A 283 4.36 -19.91 -45.67
N HIS A 284 4.87 -20.31 -46.84
CA HIS A 284 6.27 -20.18 -47.23
C HIS A 284 6.39 -19.81 -48.71
N GLY A 285 7.14 -18.74 -48.99
CA GLY A 285 7.47 -18.31 -50.34
C GLY A 285 8.76 -18.94 -50.84
N ASP A 286 8.66 -19.66 -51.96
CA ASP A 286 9.81 -20.28 -52.64
C ASP A 286 10.74 -19.25 -53.29
N VAL A 287 12.04 -19.55 -53.24
CA VAL A 287 13.07 -18.90 -54.04
C VAL A 287 13.30 -19.74 -55.30
N SER A 288 13.16 -19.15 -56.47
CA SER A 288 13.18 -19.88 -57.74
C SER A 288 14.28 -19.43 -58.69
N ILE A 289 14.89 -20.40 -59.38
CA ILE A 289 15.79 -20.20 -60.52
C ILE A 289 15.11 -20.87 -61.71
N TYR A 290 14.10 -20.18 -62.23
CA TYR A 290 13.02 -20.67 -63.10
C TYR A 290 12.09 -21.65 -62.39
N PHE A 291 12.65 -22.60 -61.64
CA PHE A 291 11.96 -23.57 -60.79
C PHE A 291 12.37 -23.40 -59.32
N PRO A 292 11.57 -23.90 -58.35
CA PRO A 292 11.88 -23.77 -56.92
C PRO A 292 13.23 -24.39 -56.53
N ALA A 293 14.07 -23.61 -55.84
CA ALA A 293 15.28 -24.09 -55.18
C ALA A 293 14.92 -24.66 -53.79
N VAL A 294 14.57 -25.95 -53.75
CA VAL A 294 13.91 -26.61 -52.60
C VAL A 294 14.69 -26.60 -51.27
N LYS A 295 15.99 -26.30 -51.28
CA LYS A 295 16.83 -26.15 -50.07
C LYS A 295 17.10 -24.69 -49.70
N GLU A 296 16.52 -23.74 -50.42
CA GLU A 296 16.63 -22.31 -50.17
C GLU A 296 15.36 -21.76 -49.52
N THR A 297 15.51 -20.87 -48.53
CA THR A 297 14.35 -20.23 -47.90
C THR A 297 14.58 -18.73 -47.78
N SER A 298 13.67 -17.92 -48.30
CA SER A 298 13.73 -16.46 -48.15
C SER A 298 13.14 -15.94 -46.84
N GLY A 299 12.25 -16.72 -46.22
CA GLY A 299 11.40 -16.26 -45.11
C GLY A 299 10.24 -15.37 -45.55
N LEU A 300 10.08 -15.12 -46.86
CA LEU A 300 8.99 -14.32 -47.42
C LEU A 300 7.71 -15.16 -47.55
N ARG A 301 6.57 -14.47 -47.68
CA ARG A 301 5.23 -15.08 -47.88
C ARG A 301 4.68 -14.92 -49.29
N PHE A 302 5.57 -14.71 -50.24
CA PHE A 302 5.33 -14.66 -51.68
C PHE A 302 6.53 -15.25 -52.39
N HIS A 303 6.34 -15.75 -53.61
CA HIS A 303 7.42 -16.37 -54.37
C HIS A 303 8.30 -15.32 -55.01
N ILE A 304 9.60 -15.59 -55.10
CA ILE A 304 10.56 -14.76 -55.82
C ILE A 304 11.33 -15.58 -56.84
N HIS A 305 11.75 -14.92 -57.92
CA HIS A 305 12.59 -15.50 -58.94
C HIS A 305 13.64 -14.51 -59.41
N ALA A 306 14.85 -15.02 -59.55
CA ALA A 306 15.92 -14.39 -60.30
C ALA A 306 16.85 -15.47 -60.87
N PRO A 307 17.71 -15.13 -61.84
CA PRO A 307 18.79 -15.99 -62.32
C PRO A 307 19.93 -16.05 -61.29
N PHE A 308 19.63 -16.52 -60.07
CA PHE A 308 20.61 -16.58 -59.00
C PHE A 308 21.76 -17.53 -59.32
N ALA A 309 22.99 -17.12 -58.99
CA ALA A 309 24.12 -18.02 -58.90
C ALA A 309 23.82 -19.09 -57.83
N SER A 310 23.94 -20.37 -58.19
CA SER A 310 23.41 -21.49 -57.39
C SER A 310 24.35 -22.69 -57.33
N THR A 311 24.00 -23.67 -56.50
CA THR A 311 24.61 -25.01 -56.51
C THR A 311 24.45 -25.67 -57.89
N VAL A 312 25.21 -26.73 -58.17
CA VAL A 312 25.14 -27.42 -59.47
C VAL A 312 23.75 -28.04 -59.70
N ALA A 313 23.08 -28.47 -58.63
CA ALA A 313 21.72 -28.99 -58.63
C ALA A 313 20.63 -27.90 -58.64
N ARG A 314 21.01 -26.62 -58.51
CA ARG A 314 20.08 -25.47 -58.42
C ARG A 314 19.04 -25.57 -57.30
N ASP A 315 19.34 -26.38 -56.31
CA ASP A 315 18.52 -26.61 -55.13
C ASP A 315 18.74 -25.56 -54.04
N SER A 316 19.81 -24.75 -54.13
CA SER A 316 20.10 -23.63 -53.23
C SER A 316 20.92 -22.53 -53.91
N VAL A 317 20.82 -21.31 -53.37
CA VAL A 317 21.49 -20.10 -53.85
C VAL A 317 22.88 -19.97 -53.20
N ARG A 318 23.88 -19.53 -53.97
CA ARG A 318 25.24 -19.28 -53.44
C ARG A 318 25.37 -17.88 -52.86
N ASP A 319 26.32 -17.70 -51.96
CA ASP A 319 26.74 -16.37 -51.53
C ASP A 319 27.56 -15.71 -52.65
N ASP A 320 26.92 -14.80 -53.38
CA ASP A 320 27.49 -14.11 -54.55
C ASP A 320 27.03 -12.64 -54.55
N PRO A 321 27.93 -11.66 -54.81
CA PRO A 321 27.54 -10.25 -54.88
C PRO A 321 26.45 -9.94 -55.90
N ASP A 322 26.41 -10.64 -57.03
CA ASP A 322 25.38 -10.45 -58.06
C ASP A 322 24.01 -10.91 -57.54
N ASN A 323 23.96 -11.95 -56.70
CA ASN A 323 22.71 -12.37 -56.04
C ASN A 323 22.16 -11.29 -55.12
N VAL A 324 23.02 -10.55 -54.42
CA VAL A 324 22.61 -9.40 -53.61
C VAL A 324 21.94 -8.37 -54.50
N ARG A 325 22.54 -8.06 -55.66
CA ARG A 325 21.99 -7.10 -56.62
C ARG A 325 20.66 -7.56 -57.23
N LEU A 326 20.52 -8.85 -57.52
CA LEU A 326 19.25 -9.44 -57.99
C LEU A 326 18.14 -9.29 -56.94
N VAL A 327 18.45 -9.46 -55.65
CA VAL A 327 17.49 -9.25 -54.56
C VAL A 327 17.10 -7.77 -54.43
N GLU A 328 18.04 -6.85 -54.61
CA GLU A 328 17.74 -5.40 -54.67
C GLU A 328 16.81 -5.07 -55.84
N ASP A 329 17.05 -5.65 -57.03
CA ASP A 329 16.21 -5.46 -58.21
C ASP A 329 14.78 -6.00 -57.98
N ILE A 330 14.62 -7.12 -57.27
CA ILE A 330 13.30 -7.64 -56.85
C ILE A 330 12.61 -6.64 -55.90
N GLY A 331 13.33 -6.10 -54.92
CA GLY A 331 12.81 -5.09 -54.01
C GLY A 331 12.31 -3.86 -54.77
N ALA A 332 13.12 -3.34 -55.69
CA ALA A 332 12.76 -2.21 -56.55
C ALA A 332 11.55 -2.49 -57.44
N LEU A 333 11.44 -3.71 -57.99
CA LEU A 333 10.29 -4.16 -58.78
C LEU A 333 8.99 -4.12 -57.97
N ILE A 334 9.01 -4.65 -56.74
CA ILE A 334 7.84 -4.63 -55.85
C ILE A 334 7.48 -3.19 -55.49
N VAL A 335 8.46 -2.38 -55.07
CA VAL A 335 8.26 -0.97 -54.71
C VAL A 335 7.65 -0.17 -55.87
N GLY A 336 8.12 -0.39 -57.10
CA GLY A 336 7.56 0.24 -58.30
C GLY A 336 6.09 -0.12 -58.56
N ALA A 337 5.64 -1.30 -58.14
CA ALA A 337 4.25 -1.73 -58.29
C ALA A 337 3.32 -1.18 -57.19
N LEU A 338 3.83 -0.88 -55.99
CA LEU A 338 3.01 -0.49 -54.82
C LEU A 338 2.03 0.68 -55.08
N PRO A 339 2.40 1.79 -55.74
CA PRO A 339 1.45 2.88 -56.02
C PRO A 339 0.25 2.45 -56.87
N ARG A 340 0.48 1.55 -57.84
CA ARG A 340 -0.59 1.00 -58.68
C ARG A 340 -1.47 0.03 -57.90
N LEU A 341 -0.87 -0.84 -57.06
CA LEU A 341 -1.63 -1.73 -56.18
C LEU A 341 -2.50 -0.94 -55.18
N CYS A 342 -1.97 0.20 -54.70
CA CYS A 342 -2.71 1.13 -53.87
C CYS A 342 -3.94 1.72 -54.59
N SER A 343 -3.76 2.23 -55.82
CA SER A 343 -4.86 2.83 -56.60
C SER A 343 -5.93 1.82 -57.03
N GLN A 344 -5.56 0.54 -57.16
CA GLN A 344 -6.48 -0.58 -57.41
C GLN A 344 -7.18 -1.11 -56.15
N GLY A 345 -6.81 -0.63 -54.95
CA GLY A 345 -7.38 -1.08 -53.68
C GLY A 345 -6.88 -2.45 -53.21
N LEU A 346 -5.75 -2.92 -53.74
CA LEU A 346 -5.14 -4.21 -53.38
C LEU A 346 -4.30 -4.16 -52.10
N ILE A 347 -3.92 -2.96 -51.62
CA ILE A 347 -3.29 -2.77 -50.30
C ILE A 347 -4.37 -2.88 -49.21
N ASN A 348 -4.77 -4.12 -48.91
CA ASN A 348 -5.69 -4.49 -47.86
C ASN A 348 -4.97 -5.30 -46.76
N ASP A 349 -5.72 -5.74 -45.75
CA ASP A 349 -5.12 -6.44 -44.60
C ASP A 349 -4.39 -7.72 -45.04
N ALA A 350 -4.96 -8.49 -45.96
CA ALA A 350 -4.35 -9.72 -46.48
C ALA A 350 -3.05 -9.45 -47.26
N PHE A 351 -2.97 -8.34 -48.01
CA PHE A 351 -1.72 -7.91 -48.62
C PHE A 351 -0.67 -7.55 -47.55
N LEU A 352 -1.02 -6.76 -46.54
CA LEU A 352 -0.10 -6.41 -45.46
C LEU A 352 0.41 -7.64 -44.69
N GLU A 353 -0.41 -8.68 -44.54
CA GLU A 353 -0.01 -9.95 -43.92
C GLU A 353 1.01 -10.75 -44.77
N SER A 354 1.00 -10.55 -46.08
CA SER A 354 1.95 -11.14 -47.04
C SER A 354 3.32 -10.44 -47.03
N LEU A 355 3.38 -9.21 -46.51
CA LEU A 355 4.62 -8.44 -46.44
C LEU A 355 5.49 -8.90 -45.25
N PRO A 356 6.83 -8.87 -45.41
CA PRO A 356 7.75 -9.19 -44.33
C PRO A 356 7.72 -8.10 -43.25
N ASN A 357 7.71 -8.51 -41.99
CA ASN A 357 7.81 -7.63 -40.82
C ASN A 357 9.03 -8.00 -39.95
N HIS A 358 9.23 -7.28 -38.84
CA HIS A 358 10.40 -7.42 -37.97
C HIS A 358 10.48 -8.77 -37.23
N ASP A 359 9.36 -9.47 -37.06
CA ASP A 359 9.32 -10.79 -36.41
C ASP A 359 9.64 -11.94 -37.37
N ASP A 360 9.66 -11.69 -38.69
CA ASP A 360 9.92 -12.73 -39.68
C ASP A 360 11.41 -13.07 -39.76
N PRO A 361 11.78 -14.35 -39.91
CA PRO A 361 13.18 -14.80 -40.03
C PRO A 361 13.74 -14.55 -41.44
N VAL A 362 13.65 -13.31 -41.93
CA VAL A 362 14.16 -12.89 -43.24
C VAL A 362 15.64 -12.53 -43.12
N GLY A 363 16.51 -13.45 -43.53
CA GLY A 363 17.96 -13.28 -43.50
C GLY A 363 18.51 -12.48 -44.68
N ARG A 364 19.81 -12.14 -44.62
CA ARG A 364 20.54 -11.56 -45.76
C ARG A 364 20.73 -12.63 -46.86
N PRO A 365 20.55 -12.30 -48.15
CA PRO A 365 20.26 -10.98 -48.71
C PRO A 365 18.79 -10.55 -48.75
N TYR A 366 17.83 -11.46 -48.50
CA TYR A 366 16.39 -11.20 -48.67
C TYR A 366 15.83 -10.08 -47.79
N ASN A 367 16.50 -9.73 -46.68
CA ASN A 367 16.11 -8.59 -45.85
C ASN A 367 16.09 -7.27 -46.63
N LEU A 368 16.88 -7.14 -47.70
CA LEU A 368 16.89 -5.96 -48.56
C LEU A 368 15.53 -5.71 -49.23
N ILE A 369 14.75 -6.76 -49.54
CA ILE A 369 13.38 -6.63 -50.05
C ILE A 369 12.48 -6.03 -48.96
N ARG A 370 12.57 -6.55 -47.72
CA ARG A 370 11.80 -6.03 -46.59
C ARG A 370 12.12 -4.56 -46.36
N ASP A 371 13.39 -4.22 -46.29
CA ASP A 371 13.86 -2.88 -45.97
C ASP A 371 13.38 -1.88 -47.06
N ALA A 372 13.48 -2.25 -48.35
CA ALA A 372 12.94 -1.45 -49.46
C ALA A 372 11.41 -1.25 -49.39
N ILE A 373 10.65 -2.29 -49.01
CA ILE A 373 9.19 -2.19 -48.84
C ILE A 373 8.84 -1.27 -47.66
N ILE A 374 9.55 -1.39 -46.52
CA ILE A 374 9.34 -0.53 -45.34
C ILE A 374 9.61 0.94 -45.71
N ASP A 375 10.72 1.22 -46.39
CA ASP A 375 11.06 2.57 -46.86
C ASP A 375 9.97 3.13 -47.78
N ALA A 376 9.45 2.33 -48.72
CA ALA A 376 8.37 2.74 -49.59
C ALA A 376 7.08 3.09 -48.83
N PHE A 377 6.69 2.32 -47.81
CA PHE A 377 5.52 2.64 -46.96
C PHE A 377 5.77 3.90 -46.09
N ASN A 378 7.01 4.14 -45.67
CA ASN A 378 7.41 5.32 -44.92
C ASN A 378 7.33 6.61 -45.74
N GLU A 379 7.66 6.56 -47.03
CA GLU A 379 7.82 7.73 -47.89
C GLU A 379 6.62 7.99 -48.84
N LEU A 380 6.00 6.93 -49.37
CA LEU A 380 4.92 7.05 -50.37
C LEU A 380 3.54 7.13 -49.73
N GLU A 381 2.56 7.70 -50.45
CA GLU A 381 1.16 7.78 -50.00
C GLU A 381 0.41 6.45 -50.16
N ILE A 382 0.92 5.38 -49.54
CA ILE A 382 0.41 4.01 -49.66
C ILE A 382 0.12 3.33 -48.31
N THR A 383 0.49 3.95 -47.19
CA THR A 383 0.18 3.40 -45.85
C THR A 383 -1.27 3.72 -45.48
N PRO A 384 -2.10 2.72 -45.09
CA PRO A 384 -3.49 2.96 -44.75
C PRO A 384 -3.66 3.86 -43.53
N ALA A 385 -4.46 4.93 -43.67
CA ALA A 385 -4.90 5.76 -42.54
C ALA A 385 -6.17 5.16 -41.88
N ARG A 386 -6.44 5.51 -40.62
CA ARG A 386 -7.54 4.92 -39.84
C ARG A 386 -8.93 5.23 -40.39
N LEU A 387 -9.23 6.48 -40.72
CA LEU A 387 -10.54 6.87 -41.24
C LEU A 387 -10.69 6.58 -42.73
N SER A 388 -9.83 7.16 -43.57
CA SER A 388 -9.89 6.97 -45.02
C SER A 388 -8.61 7.36 -45.73
N GLY A 389 -8.35 6.68 -46.86
CA GLY A 389 -7.25 6.95 -47.76
C GLY A 389 -5.91 6.45 -47.23
N TYR A 390 -4.85 6.95 -47.86
CA TYR A 390 -3.48 6.56 -47.59
C TYR A 390 -2.63 7.80 -47.30
N ALA A 391 -1.49 7.59 -46.66
CA ALA A 391 -0.47 8.61 -46.42
C ALA A 391 0.91 7.94 -46.26
N PRO A 392 2.01 8.71 -46.31
CA PRO A 392 3.32 8.23 -45.87
C PRO A 392 3.28 7.91 -44.38
N ALA A 393 3.85 6.78 -43.96
CA ALA A 393 3.79 6.37 -42.56
C ALA A 393 4.41 7.43 -41.63
N ARG A 394 5.46 8.12 -42.07
CA ARG A 394 6.12 9.22 -41.34
C ARG A 394 5.23 10.44 -41.07
N SER A 395 4.10 10.56 -41.76
CA SER A 395 3.07 11.58 -41.51
C SER A 395 1.89 11.08 -40.67
N LEU A 396 1.83 9.76 -40.43
CA LEU A 396 0.79 9.13 -39.63
C LEU A 396 1.26 9.02 -38.19
N VAL A 397 0.30 9.00 -37.28
CA VAL A 397 0.53 8.87 -35.84
C VAL A 397 0.18 7.46 -35.40
N ALA A 398 1.10 6.78 -34.74
CA ALA A 398 0.85 5.54 -34.02
C ALA A 398 0.61 5.82 -32.54
N SER A 399 -0.44 5.20 -32.01
CA SER A 399 -0.77 5.26 -30.60
C SER A 399 -1.50 4.00 -30.14
N PRO A 400 -1.49 3.73 -28.83
CA PRO A 400 -2.36 2.72 -28.24
C PRO A 400 -3.83 2.94 -28.60
N SER A 401 -4.61 1.86 -28.64
CA SER A 401 -6.03 1.89 -29.04
C SER A 401 -6.89 2.86 -28.20
N GLU A 402 -6.56 3.04 -26.93
CA GLU A 402 -7.26 3.91 -26.01
C GLU A 402 -7.15 5.40 -26.38
N PHE A 403 -6.01 5.84 -26.92
CA PHE A 403 -5.82 7.23 -27.39
C PHE A 403 -6.72 7.50 -28.58
N ARG A 404 -6.68 6.58 -29.54
CA ARG A 404 -7.54 6.56 -30.73
C ARG A 404 -9.04 6.54 -30.39
N ASN A 405 -9.44 6.00 -29.26
CA ASN A 405 -10.84 5.99 -28.83
C ASN A 405 -11.23 7.23 -28.01
N GLY A 406 -10.27 7.85 -27.31
CA GLY A 406 -10.49 9.04 -26.48
C GLY A 406 -10.27 10.38 -27.20
N LEU A 407 -9.56 10.38 -28.33
CA LEU A 407 -9.16 11.57 -29.08
C LEU A 407 -9.57 11.46 -30.56
N ALA A 408 -10.07 12.56 -31.12
CA ALA A 408 -10.39 12.66 -32.54
C ALA A 408 -9.11 12.85 -33.38
N GLU A 409 -9.15 12.57 -34.69
CA GLU A 409 -8.02 12.91 -35.58
C GLU A 409 -7.76 14.42 -35.61
N ASP A 410 -8.83 15.24 -35.55
CA ASP A 410 -8.74 16.70 -35.52
C ASP A 410 -8.03 17.24 -34.27
N ASP A 411 -7.80 16.41 -33.25
CA ASP A 411 -7.06 16.78 -32.05
C ASP A 411 -5.54 16.68 -32.24
N LEU A 412 -5.09 15.81 -33.15
CA LEU A 412 -3.68 15.51 -33.36
C LEU A 412 -2.83 16.74 -33.70
N PRO A 413 -3.24 17.68 -34.58
CA PRO A 413 -2.41 18.84 -34.89
C PRO A 413 -2.09 19.69 -33.65
N PHE A 414 -3.11 19.95 -32.83
CA PHE A 414 -2.95 20.72 -31.59
C PHE A 414 -2.11 19.96 -30.55
N LEU A 415 -2.40 18.67 -30.35
CA LEU A 415 -1.71 17.85 -29.36
C LEU A 415 -0.24 17.60 -29.72
N CYS A 416 0.06 17.35 -31.00
CA CYS A 416 1.44 17.23 -31.48
C CYS A 416 2.19 18.55 -31.29
N TRP A 417 1.58 19.70 -31.62
CA TRP A 417 2.18 21.01 -31.40
C TRP A 417 2.49 21.27 -29.92
N MET A 418 1.53 21.02 -29.02
CA MET A 418 1.72 21.11 -27.56
C MET A 418 2.79 20.16 -27.02
N ALA A 419 3.02 19.03 -27.69
CA ALA A 419 4.05 18.06 -27.33
C ALA A 419 5.43 18.35 -27.96
N ASP A 420 5.60 19.49 -28.64
CA ASP A 420 6.79 19.85 -29.44
C ASP A 420 7.13 18.82 -30.54
N ILE A 421 6.10 18.17 -31.10
CA ILE A 421 6.22 17.23 -32.21
C ILE A 421 5.97 17.98 -33.52
N LYS A 422 7.02 18.10 -34.33
CA LYS A 422 6.92 18.71 -35.66
C LYS A 422 6.25 17.76 -36.65
N THR A 423 5.24 18.26 -37.36
CA THR A 423 4.53 17.53 -38.40
C THR A 423 4.56 18.31 -39.71
N GLU A 424 4.96 17.64 -40.80
CA GLU A 424 5.03 18.29 -42.13
C GLU A 424 3.67 18.33 -42.85
N LYS A 425 2.84 17.32 -42.58
CA LYS A 425 1.47 17.20 -43.07
C LYS A 425 0.53 17.11 -41.88
N THR A 426 -0.76 17.36 -42.10
CA THR A 426 -1.79 17.19 -41.06
C THR A 426 -1.75 15.75 -40.52
N PRO A 427 -1.43 15.56 -39.22
CA PRO A 427 -1.30 14.23 -38.64
C PRO A 427 -2.64 13.51 -38.63
N ARG A 428 -2.62 12.22 -38.99
CA ARG A 428 -3.77 11.31 -38.95
C ARG A 428 -3.37 10.01 -38.28
N TRP A 429 -4.30 9.27 -37.70
CA TRP A 429 -3.97 7.98 -37.10
C TRP A 429 -3.61 6.96 -38.18
N ILE A 430 -2.56 6.18 -37.93
CA ILE A 430 -2.32 4.96 -38.69
C ILE A 430 -3.47 3.98 -38.46
N ARG A 431 -3.82 3.20 -39.49
CA ARG A 431 -4.93 2.25 -39.42
C ARG A 431 -4.66 1.18 -38.35
N ASP A 432 -5.69 0.90 -37.57
CA ASP A 432 -5.60 -0.10 -36.50
C ASP A 432 -5.73 -1.52 -37.04
N ARG A 433 -4.80 -2.39 -36.69
CA ARG A 433 -4.75 -3.78 -37.14
C ARG A 433 -4.15 -4.68 -36.09
N ASP A 434 -4.72 -5.86 -35.99
CA ASP A 434 -4.17 -6.96 -35.21
C ASP A 434 -3.34 -7.90 -36.13
N GLY A 435 -2.73 -8.91 -35.51
CA GLY A 435 -2.03 -9.96 -36.26
C GLY A 435 -0.81 -9.46 -37.03
N ARG A 436 -0.51 -10.09 -38.18
CA ARG A 436 0.68 -9.76 -38.98
C ARG A 436 0.59 -8.40 -39.65
N ALA A 437 -0.59 -8.00 -40.13
CA ALA A 437 -0.81 -6.66 -40.68
C ALA A 437 -0.49 -5.58 -39.64
N GLY A 438 -0.93 -5.76 -38.39
CA GLY A 438 -0.59 -4.88 -37.28
C GLY A 438 0.91 -4.81 -37.00
N LYS A 439 1.59 -5.97 -36.98
CA LYS A 439 3.06 -6.04 -36.80
C LYS A 439 3.84 -5.37 -37.92
N PHE A 440 3.38 -5.49 -39.17
CA PHE A 440 3.97 -4.77 -40.30
C PHE A 440 3.82 -3.25 -40.11
N LEU A 441 2.60 -2.77 -39.87
CA LEU A 441 2.34 -1.34 -39.67
C LEU A 441 3.07 -0.77 -38.45
N GLY A 442 3.20 -1.54 -37.37
CA GLY A 442 3.95 -1.16 -36.18
C GLY A 442 5.47 -1.13 -36.37
N GLY A 443 5.98 -1.72 -37.45
CA GLY A 443 7.39 -1.65 -37.83
C GLY A 443 7.75 -0.46 -38.74
N LEU A 444 6.79 0.42 -39.04
CA LEU A 444 6.99 1.62 -39.86
C LEU A 444 7.39 2.82 -39.00
N ASP A 445 8.03 3.82 -39.61
CA ASP A 445 8.55 5.04 -38.97
C ASP A 445 7.44 6.07 -38.72
N SER A 446 6.33 5.66 -38.10
CA SER A 446 5.24 6.55 -37.75
C SER A 446 5.55 7.46 -36.56
N ILE A 447 4.86 8.59 -36.47
CA ILE A 447 4.97 9.52 -35.34
C ILE A 447 4.39 8.84 -34.10
N GLU A 448 5.21 8.65 -33.07
CA GLU A 448 4.72 8.06 -31.82
C GLU A 448 3.96 9.11 -30.98
N PHE A 449 2.73 8.79 -30.60
CA PHE A 449 1.96 9.58 -29.62
C PHE A 449 1.35 8.66 -28.56
N SER A 450 2.03 8.53 -27.42
CA SER A 450 1.61 7.69 -26.31
C SER A 450 1.60 8.51 -25.00
N TRP A 451 1.60 7.84 -23.85
CA TRP A 451 1.53 8.48 -22.53
C TRP A 451 2.61 9.54 -22.27
N PRO A 452 3.87 9.37 -22.69
CA PRO A 452 4.90 10.41 -22.56
C PRO A 452 4.56 11.71 -23.30
N GLN A 453 4.07 11.63 -24.55
CA GLN A 453 3.70 12.81 -25.34
C GLN A 453 2.48 13.52 -24.75
N LEU A 454 1.43 12.78 -24.38
CA LEU A 454 0.27 13.37 -23.70
C LEU A 454 0.67 13.98 -22.35
N GLY A 455 1.63 13.38 -21.66
CA GLY A 455 2.24 13.95 -20.47
C GLY A 455 2.87 15.32 -20.69
N ALA A 456 3.66 15.47 -21.77
CA ALA A 456 4.23 16.76 -22.16
C ALA A 456 3.14 17.80 -22.42
N VAL A 457 2.07 17.44 -23.15
CA VAL A 457 0.91 18.33 -23.38
C VAL A 457 0.29 18.80 -22.07
N LEU A 458 0.06 17.89 -21.11
CA LEU A 458 -0.54 18.22 -19.82
C LEU A 458 0.36 19.12 -18.95
N ARG A 459 1.69 19.01 -19.10
CA ARG A 459 2.64 19.89 -18.42
C ARG A 459 2.57 21.31 -18.98
N GLU A 460 2.57 21.47 -20.31
CA GLU A 460 2.43 22.79 -20.95
C GLU A 460 1.09 23.44 -20.61
N ALA A 461 0.01 22.63 -20.52
CA ALA A 461 -1.31 23.12 -20.09
C ALA A 461 -1.37 23.60 -18.61
N ARG A 462 -0.35 23.31 -17.79
CA ARG A 462 -0.29 23.69 -16.37
C ARG A 462 0.51 24.98 -16.12
N GLU A 463 1.62 25.17 -16.82
CA GLU A 463 2.57 26.28 -16.62
C GLU A 463 2.65 27.12 -17.90
N PRO A 464 1.73 28.07 -18.12
CA PRO A 464 1.76 28.90 -19.31
C PRO A 464 3.07 29.71 -19.33
N PHE A 465 3.96 29.39 -20.27
CA PHE A 465 5.06 30.26 -20.62
C PHE A 465 4.46 31.52 -21.23
N ASP A 466 4.43 32.60 -20.44
CA ASP A 466 4.26 33.98 -20.88
C ASP A 466 3.16 34.20 -21.95
N HIS A 467 1.95 34.48 -21.45
CA HIS A 467 0.78 35.02 -22.14
C HIS A 467 -0.16 33.99 -22.80
N ASP A 468 -1.39 34.00 -22.26
CA ASP A 468 -2.65 33.42 -22.75
C ASP A 468 -2.92 31.94 -22.40
N ASP A 469 -3.68 31.72 -21.30
CA ASP A 469 -4.44 30.48 -21.02
C ASP A 469 -5.46 30.13 -22.16
N SER A 470 -5.49 30.91 -23.26
CA SER A 470 -6.53 30.90 -24.27
C SER A 470 -6.48 29.65 -25.15
N GLU A 471 -5.33 29.23 -25.69
CA GLU A 471 -5.31 28.18 -26.71
C GLU A 471 -5.73 26.79 -26.18
N TRP A 472 -5.27 26.40 -24.99
CA TRP A 472 -5.72 25.17 -24.32
C TRP A 472 -7.22 25.20 -24.03
N LEU A 473 -7.71 26.33 -23.50
CA LEU A 473 -9.12 26.50 -23.17
C LEU A 473 -9.99 26.60 -24.43
N GLU A 474 -9.49 27.18 -25.51
CA GLU A 474 -10.14 27.27 -26.82
C GLU A 474 -10.26 25.88 -27.46
N TRP A 475 -9.19 25.09 -27.44
CA TRP A 475 -9.22 23.68 -27.89
C TRP A 475 -10.22 22.85 -27.09
N LEU A 476 -10.29 23.04 -25.77
CA LEU A 476 -11.30 22.39 -24.95
C LEU A 476 -12.72 22.91 -25.24
N ALA A 477 -12.91 24.21 -25.46
CA ALA A 477 -14.22 24.83 -25.60
C ALA A 477 -14.98 24.38 -26.85
N VAL A 478 -14.28 24.09 -27.96
CA VAL A 478 -14.90 23.66 -29.23
C VAL A 478 -15.37 22.20 -29.22
N LYS A 479 -14.93 21.39 -28.24
CA LYS A 479 -15.27 19.96 -28.17
C LYS A 479 -16.73 19.72 -27.79
N SER A 480 -17.33 18.65 -28.31
CA SER A 480 -18.62 18.14 -27.83
C SER A 480 -18.50 17.51 -26.44
N ASP A 481 -19.61 17.33 -25.75
CA ASP A 481 -19.63 16.64 -24.45
C ASP A 481 -19.21 15.16 -24.57
N ASP A 482 -19.48 14.51 -25.70
CA ASP A 482 -18.99 13.15 -26.00
C ASP A 482 -17.46 13.11 -26.14
N ALA A 483 -16.86 14.10 -26.83
CA ALA A 483 -15.41 14.19 -27.00
C ALA A 483 -14.70 14.47 -25.66
N ILE A 484 -15.29 15.33 -24.82
CA ILE A 484 -14.78 15.57 -23.45
C ILE A 484 -14.90 14.30 -22.60
N THR A 485 -16.01 13.56 -22.73
CA THR A 485 -16.17 12.28 -22.03
C THR A 485 -15.11 11.26 -22.47
N GLY A 486 -14.82 11.19 -23.77
CA GLY A 486 -13.74 10.35 -24.32
C GLY A 486 -12.37 10.70 -23.75
N LEU A 487 -12.05 12.00 -23.67
CA LEU A 487 -10.81 12.50 -23.07
C LEU A 487 -10.72 12.14 -21.57
N TYR A 488 -11.81 12.33 -20.81
CA TYR A 488 -11.84 11.98 -19.39
C TYR A 488 -11.67 10.47 -19.16
N GLN A 489 -12.30 9.64 -20.00
CA GLN A 489 -12.12 8.19 -19.93
C GLN A 489 -10.67 7.79 -20.25
N LEU A 490 -10.06 8.40 -21.28
CA LEU A 490 -8.65 8.19 -21.59
C LEU A 490 -7.78 8.52 -20.37
N LEU A 491 -7.88 9.72 -19.82
CA LEU A 491 -7.11 10.15 -18.65
C LEU A 491 -7.37 9.30 -17.40
N GLY A 492 -8.57 8.72 -17.27
CA GLY A 492 -8.91 7.75 -16.22
C GLY A 492 -8.15 6.42 -16.30
N ARG A 493 -7.67 6.05 -17.49
CA ARG A 493 -6.91 4.80 -17.76
C ARG A 493 -5.39 4.97 -17.63
N ALA A 494 -4.91 6.17 -17.31
CA ALA A 494 -3.48 6.46 -17.27
C ALA A 494 -2.72 5.47 -16.36
N PRO A 495 -1.72 4.72 -16.89
CA PRO A 495 -0.91 3.81 -16.12
C PRO A 495 -0.02 4.64 -15.17
N PHE A 496 -0.28 4.52 -13.87
CA PHE A 496 0.48 5.17 -12.79
C PHE A 496 0.50 6.71 -12.83
N PHE A 497 -0.43 7.33 -12.09
CA PHE A 497 -0.40 8.75 -11.70
C PHE A 497 0.87 9.18 -10.91
N GLN A 498 1.79 8.26 -10.62
CA GLN A 498 3.08 8.58 -9.97
C GLN A 498 4.22 8.87 -10.94
N GLN A 499 4.14 8.46 -12.22
CA GLN A 499 5.20 8.73 -13.22
C GLN A 499 4.93 9.98 -14.06
N LEU A 500 3.66 10.33 -14.27
CA LEU A 500 3.27 11.69 -14.66
C LEU A 500 3.51 12.57 -13.42
N SER A 501 4.64 13.28 -13.34
CA SER A 501 5.04 14.06 -12.14
C SER A 501 4.16 15.30 -11.86
N TRP A 502 2.91 15.30 -12.34
CA TRP A 502 1.99 16.43 -12.41
C TRP A 502 0.63 16.06 -11.82
N SER A 503 0.10 16.92 -10.94
CA SER A 503 -1.26 16.75 -10.40
C SER A 503 -2.29 17.33 -11.38
N LEU A 504 -3.25 16.52 -11.85
CA LEU A 504 -4.37 16.99 -12.69
C LEU A 504 -5.22 18.05 -11.99
N GLU A 505 -5.14 18.15 -10.66
CA GLU A 505 -5.86 19.14 -9.85
C GLU A 505 -5.56 20.59 -10.24
N SER A 506 -4.39 20.85 -10.83
CA SER A 506 -3.96 22.21 -11.20
C SER A 506 -4.32 22.62 -12.63
N ILE A 507 -4.80 21.69 -13.46
CA ILE A 507 -5.09 21.94 -14.88
C ILE A 507 -6.58 22.27 -15.04
N PRO A 508 -6.96 23.33 -15.78
CA PRO A 508 -8.36 23.65 -16.06
C PRO A 508 -8.95 22.70 -17.11
N LEU A 509 -9.33 21.49 -16.66
CA LEU A 509 -9.89 20.43 -17.50
C LEU A 509 -11.40 20.29 -17.36
N ILE A 510 -11.97 20.63 -16.19
CA ILE A 510 -13.31 20.22 -15.79
C ILE A 510 -14.36 21.13 -16.41
N ARG A 511 -15.18 20.57 -17.31
CA ARG A 511 -16.23 21.31 -18.00
C ARG A 511 -17.43 21.56 -17.08
N THR A 512 -17.76 22.83 -16.93
CA THR A 512 -18.92 23.34 -16.20
C THR A 512 -19.75 24.26 -17.11
N ALA A 513 -20.85 24.82 -16.59
CA ALA A 513 -21.63 25.83 -17.30
C ALA A 513 -21.65 27.14 -16.51
N ARG A 514 -21.41 28.27 -17.16
CA ARG A 514 -21.59 29.58 -16.52
C ARG A 514 -22.32 30.52 -17.46
N ARG A 515 -23.48 31.04 -17.01
CA ARG A 515 -24.34 31.93 -17.80
C ARG A 515 -24.70 31.38 -19.19
N GLY A 516 -24.88 30.06 -19.30
CA GLY A 516 -25.22 29.39 -20.56
C GLY A 516 -24.06 29.14 -21.52
N ARG A 517 -22.81 29.41 -21.13
CA ARG A 517 -21.61 29.05 -21.89
C ARG A 517 -20.83 27.93 -21.18
N SER A 518 -20.17 27.07 -21.95
CA SER A 518 -19.23 26.08 -21.40
C SER A 518 -17.98 26.79 -20.90
N GLU A 519 -17.52 26.42 -19.70
CA GLU A 519 -16.30 26.92 -19.07
C GLU A 519 -15.51 25.72 -18.54
N HIS A 520 -14.18 25.79 -18.57
CA HIS A 520 -13.31 24.74 -18.02
C HIS A 520 -12.56 25.27 -16.80
N VAL A 521 -12.68 24.56 -15.68
CA VAL A 521 -12.11 24.96 -14.38
C VAL A 521 -11.23 23.84 -13.82
N LYS A 522 -10.45 24.16 -12.79
CA LYS A 522 -9.65 23.18 -12.06
C LYS A 522 -10.57 22.31 -11.20
N GLY A 523 -10.17 21.08 -10.94
CA GLY A 523 -11.06 20.16 -10.25
C GLY A 523 -11.43 20.55 -8.81
N PRO A 524 -10.51 21.07 -7.99
CA PRO A 524 -10.83 21.59 -6.66
C PRO A 524 -11.80 22.78 -6.65
N ASP A 525 -11.95 23.48 -7.77
CA ASP A 525 -12.80 24.67 -7.90
C ASP A 525 -14.27 24.31 -8.23
N THR A 526 -14.59 23.02 -8.40
CA THR A 526 -15.93 22.56 -8.72
C THR A 526 -16.30 21.25 -8.01
N TYR A 527 -17.51 20.76 -8.24
CA TYR A 527 -18.05 19.55 -7.66
C TYR A 527 -18.78 18.70 -8.69
N LEU A 528 -18.75 17.39 -8.50
CA LEU A 528 -19.68 16.47 -9.17
C LEU A 528 -21.10 16.73 -8.68
N PRO A 529 -22.11 16.52 -9.54
CA PRO A 529 -23.51 16.67 -9.19
C PRO A 529 -23.89 15.68 -8.08
N SER A 530 -24.85 16.11 -7.25
CA SER A 530 -25.37 15.29 -6.16
C SER A 530 -26.26 14.14 -6.63
N ASP A 531 -27.05 14.38 -7.68
CA ASP A 531 -27.87 13.39 -8.36
C ASP A 531 -28.04 13.76 -9.84
N ARG A 532 -28.69 12.90 -10.63
CA ARG A 532 -28.86 13.08 -12.07
C ARG A 532 -29.71 14.30 -12.45
N ASN A 533 -30.45 14.89 -11.50
CA ASN A 533 -31.30 16.07 -11.70
C ASN A 533 -30.65 17.36 -11.21
N ASP A 534 -29.38 17.33 -10.79
CA ASP A 534 -28.64 18.51 -10.35
C ASP A 534 -28.39 19.48 -11.52
N LYS A 535 -29.10 20.62 -11.53
CA LYS A 535 -29.04 21.65 -12.59
C LYS A 535 -28.14 22.83 -12.22
N VAL A 536 -27.32 22.70 -11.18
CA VAL A 536 -26.46 23.80 -10.72
C VAL A 536 -25.32 24.01 -11.71
N LEU A 537 -25.31 25.17 -12.35
CA LEU A 537 -24.45 25.43 -13.52
C LEU A 537 -22.94 25.39 -13.19
N ASN A 538 -22.51 25.84 -12.01
CA ASN A 538 -21.10 25.84 -11.59
C ASN A 538 -20.58 24.47 -11.10
N ARG A 539 -21.31 23.38 -11.36
CA ARG A 539 -20.90 22.00 -11.13
C ARG A 539 -20.62 21.29 -12.44
N VAL A 540 -20.01 20.11 -12.35
CA VAL A 540 -19.92 19.18 -13.46
C VAL A 540 -21.34 18.85 -13.94
N ARG A 541 -21.54 18.90 -15.26
CA ARG A 541 -22.83 18.53 -15.86
C ARG A 541 -23.14 17.06 -15.62
N ALA A 542 -24.41 16.72 -15.41
CA ALA A 542 -24.83 15.35 -15.12
C ALA A 542 -24.42 14.35 -16.21
N GLU A 543 -24.37 14.80 -17.46
CA GLU A 543 -23.98 13.99 -18.63
C GLU A 543 -22.49 13.60 -18.62
N LEU A 544 -21.65 14.46 -18.02
CA LEU A 544 -20.20 14.23 -17.91
C LEU A 544 -19.81 13.50 -16.61
N ALA A 545 -20.70 13.50 -15.61
CA ALA A 545 -20.47 12.89 -14.32
C ALA A 545 -20.64 11.36 -14.32
N TYR A 546 -20.22 10.74 -13.22
CA TYR A 546 -20.59 9.38 -12.85
C TYR A 546 -21.42 9.38 -11.56
N PHE A 547 -22.30 8.39 -11.44
CA PHE A 547 -23.12 8.15 -10.27
C PHE A 547 -22.76 6.80 -9.65
N ASP A 548 -22.99 6.64 -8.35
CA ASP A 548 -22.48 5.47 -7.61
C ASP A 548 -23.22 4.16 -7.99
N ASP A 549 -24.37 4.28 -8.65
CA ASP A 549 -25.16 3.20 -9.28
C ASP A 549 -24.73 2.91 -10.73
N ASP A 550 -23.83 3.69 -11.33
CA ASP A 550 -23.31 3.41 -12.68
C ASP A 550 -22.32 2.23 -12.65
N GLU A 551 -22.57 1.21 -13.46
CA GLU A 551 -21.66 0.08 -13.65
C GLU A 551 -20.95 0.14 -15.02
N GLY A 552 -19.79 -0.52 -15.11
CA GLY A 552 -19.05 -0.74 -16.36
C GLY A 552 -17.83 0.18 -16.57
N PRO A 553 -17.09 -0.01 -17.69
CA PRO A 553 -15.79 0.63 -17.92
C PRO A 553 -15.84 2.16 -17.90
N ARG A 554 -16.88 2.76 -18.50
CA ARG A 554 -17.07 4.22 -18.49
C ARG A 554 -17.09 4.80 -17.07
N ALA A 555 -17.87 4.19 -16.17
CA ALA A 555 -18.02 4.69 -14.81
C ALA A 555 -16.71 4.53 -14.02
N ALA A 556 -16.00 3.41 -14.21
CA ALA A 556 -14.70 3.17 -13.60
C ALA A 556 -13.66 4.20 -14.05
N ASP A 557 -13.56 4.47 -15.36
CA ASP A 557 -12.61 5.43 -15.93
C ASP A 557 -12.91 6.86 -15.46
N LEU A 558 -14.18 7.28 -15.50
CA LEU A 558 -14.59 8.60 -15.01
C LEU A 558 -14.33 8.77 -13.50
N LYS A 559 -14.60 7.73 -12.70
CA LYS A 559 -14.31 7.74 -11.25
C LYS A 559 -12.82 7.89 -10.98
N ALA A 560 -11.97 7.18 -11.73
CA ALA A 560 -10.52 7.32 -11.62
C ALA A 560 -10.06 8.73 -12.03
N PHE A 561 -10.57 9.26 -13.14
CA PHE A 561 -10.27 10.61 -13.63
C PHE A 561 -10.65 11.69 -12.62
N TYR A 562 -11.91 11.73 -12.16
CA TYR A 562 -12.38 12.77 -11.24
C TYR A 562 -11.67 12.73 -9.90
N LYS A 563 -11.32 11.53 -9.42
CA LYS A 563 -10.47 11.37 -8.24
C LYS A 563 -9.09 11.97 -8.46
N ALA A 564 -8.45 11.70 -9.59
CA ALA A 564 -7.13 12.24 -9.92
C ALA A 564 -7.15 13.76 -10.17
N ALA A 565 -8.24 14.29 -10.72
CA ALA A 565 -8.44 15.73 -10.91
C ALA A 565 -8.85 16.47 -9.62
N GLY A 566 -9.06 15.78 -8.50
CA GLY A 566 -9.44 16.40 -7.22
C GLY A 566 -10.89 16.90 -7.17
N VAL A 567 -11.77 16.44 -8.06
CA VAL A 567 -13.20 16.84 -8.03
C VAL A 567 -13.95 16.02 -6.98
N ARG A 568 -14.59 16.71 -6.05
CA ARG A 568 -15.40 16.10 -4.98
C ARG A 568 -16.87 16.03 -5.35
N ARG A 569 -17.63 15.09 -4.80
CA ARG A 569 -19.10 15.05 -4.96
C ARG A 569 -19.76 16.13 -4.11
N TRP A 570 -20.83 16.73 -4.62
CA TRP A 570 -21.66 17.66 -3.86
C TRP A 570 -22.57 16.93 -2.86
N ASP A 571 -21.96 16.23 -1.91
CA ASP A 571 -22.64 15.49 -0.85
C ASP A 571 -23.01 16.38 0.35
N GLU A 572 -23.52 15.76 1.41
CA GLU A 572 -23.89 16.47 2.63
C GLU A 572 -22.69 17.17 3.31
N SER A 573 -21.50 16.54 3.28
CA SER A 573 -20.26 17.12 3.82
C SER A 573 -19.86 18.38 3.06
N ALA A 574 -19.85 18.33 1.73
CA ALA A 574 -19.53 19.47 0.88
C ALA A 574 -20.50 20.64 1.08
N ARG A 575 -21.79 20.35 1.27
CA ARG A 575 -22.81 21.37 1.59
C ARG A 575 -22.54 22.06 2.93
N ILE A 576 -22.12 21.29 3.92
CA ILE A 576 -21.79 21.81 5.26
C ILE A 576 -20.50 22.62 5.23
N GLU A 577 -19.46 22.13 4.54
CA GLU A 577 -18.23 22.90 4.33
C GLU A 577 -18.50 24.23 3.61
N ALA A 578 -19.35 24.24 2.58
CA ALA A 578 -19.74 25.47 1.88
C ALA A 578 -20.54 26.44 2.76
N ARG A 579 -21.39 25.95 3.67
CA ARG A 579 -22.07 26.78 4.67
C ARG A 579 -21.10 27.30 5.74
N LEU A 580 -20.04 26.55 6.04
CA LEU A 580 -19.02 26.88 7.02
C LEU A 580 -17.98 27.86 6.45
N ASP A 581 -17.74 27.86 5.14
CA ASP A 581 -16.71 28.64 4.46
C ASP A 581 -16.75 30.15 4.77
N PRO A 582 -17.93 30.81 4.77
CA PRO A 582 -18.01 32.22 5.18
C PRO A 582 -17.53 32.47 6.61
N TYR A 583 -17.51 31.47 7.49
CA TYR A 583 -17.03 31.58 8.89
C TYR A 583 -15.51 31.38 9.02
N LYS A 584 -14.82 30.92 7.97
CA LYS A 584 -13.36 30.75 7.98
C LYS A 584 -12.59 32.05 7.70
N VAL A 585 -13.28 33.12 7.29
CA VAL A 585 -12.67 34.42 7.02
C VAL A 585 -12.20 35.06 8.34
N PRO A 586 -10.90 35.36 8.50
CA PRO A 586 -10.39 36.00 9.72
C PRO A 586 -11.05 37.36 9.95
N GLY A 587 -11.43 37.67 11.20
CA GLY A 587 -11.99 38.98 11.56
C GLY A 587 -13.43 39.22 11.10
N ARG A 588 -14.19 38.16 10.77
CA ARG A 588 -15.61 38.27 10.44
C ARG A 588 -16.37 39.04 11.55
N PRO A 589 -17.19 40.04 11.20
CA PRO A 589 -18.02 40.74 12.18
C PRO A 589 -19.10 39.81 12.74
N VAL A 590 -19.49 40.08 13.98
CA VAL A 590 -20.69 39.49 14.59
C VAL A 590 -21.90 39.80 13.69
N PRO A 591 -22.85 38.88 13.48
CA PRO A 591 -24.03 39.17 12.67
C PRO A 591 -24.86 40.33 13.25
N ASP A 592 -24.85 41.49 12.59
CA ASP A 592 -25.67 42.64 12.97
C ASP A 592 -27.14 42.43 12.54
N GLY A 593 -28.08 42.40 13.49
CA GLY A 593 -29.52 42.35 13.21
C GLY A 593 -30.14 40.93 13.27
N ASP A 594 -30.72 40.45 12.17
CA ASP A 594 -31.49 39.20 12.13
C ASP A 594 -30.61 37.94 12.24
N MET A 595 -30.63 37.31 13.42
CA MET A 595 -29.88 36.11 13.74
C MET A 595 -30.44 34.82 13.09
N THR A 596 -31.58 34.91 12.39
CA THR A 596 -32.28 33.75 11.79
C THR A 596 -31.39 32.93 10.86
N LYS A 597 -30.61 33.60 10.00
CA LYS A 597 -29.69 32.91 9.07
C LYS A 597 -28.55 32.20 9.83
N HIS A 598 -27.98 32.88 10.82
CA HIS A 598 -26.89 32.34 11.62
C HIS A 598 -27.32 31.10 12.42
N VAL A 599 -28.45 31.19 13.14
CA VAL A 599 -29.02 30.05 13.89
C VAL A 599 -29.41 28.91 12.95
N SER A 600 -29.89 29.21 11.73
CA SER A 600 -30.17 28.20 10.71
C SER A 600 -28.90 27.46 10.24
N ASP A 601 -27.79 28.17 10.07
CA ASP A 601 -26.49 27.57 9.75
C ASP A 601 -26.02 26.65 10.89
N VAL A 602 -26.04 27.14 12.14
CA VAL A 602 -25.66 26.36 13.32
C VAL A 602 -26.55 25.12 13.47
N ARG A 603 -27.86 25.24 13.24
CA ARG A 603 -28.78 24.08 13.24
C ARG A 603 -28.44 23.05 12.17
N ALA A 604 -27.89 23.46 11.03
CA ALA A 604 -27.40 22.53 10.02
C ALA A 604 -26.08 21.86 10.45
N PHE A 605 -25.17 22.62 11.07
CA PHE A 605 -23.92 22.09 11.62
C PHE A 605 -24.17 21.04 12.71
N VAL A 606 -25.10 21.31 13.63
CA VAL A 606 -25.52 20.38 14.68
C VAL A 606 -26.07 19.09 14.08
N ARG A 607 -27.05 19.19 13.17
CA ARG A 607 -27.63 18.01 12.53
C ARG A 607 -26.59 17.15 11.82
N TYR A 608 -25.68 17.79 11.09
CA TYR A 608 -24.62 17.07 10.37
C TYR A 608 -23.64 16.39 11.32
N ALA A 609 -23.18 17.09 12.36
CA ALA A 609 -22.23 16.56 13.33
C ALA A 609 -22.79 15.38 14.12
N LEU A 610 -24.08 15.40 14.45
CA LEU A 610 -24.75 14.29 15.14
C LEU A 610 -24.91 13.07 14.22
N ALA A 611 -25.14 13.28 12.92
CA ALA A 611 -25.17 12.22 11.93
C ALA A 611 -23.79 11.65 11.58
N HIS A 612 -22.72 12.47 11.70
CA HIS A 612 -21.33 12.13 11.36
C HIS A 612 -20.34 12.51 12.48
N PRO A 613 -20.39 11.86 13.66
CA PRO A 613 -19.59 12.23 14.83
C PRO A 613 -18.08 12.30 14.59
N GLU A 614 -17.55 11.43 13.74
CA GLU A 614 -16.14 11.34 13.38
C GLU A 614 -15.63 12.55 12.60
N ALA A 615 -16.49 13.23 11.84
CA ALA A 615 -16.13 14.41 11.06
C ALA A 615 -16.23 15.72 11.86
N ALA A 616 -17.04 15.74 12.91
CA ALA A 616 -17.42 16.95 13.65
C ALA A 616 -16.21 17.72 14.20
N ARG A 617 -15.31 17.05 14.93
CA ARG A 617 -14.13 17.69 15.53
C ARG A 617 -13.19 18.29 14.47
N ARG A 618 -13.00 17.61 13.34
CA ARG A 618 -12.13 18.09 12.25
C ARG A 618 -12.70 19.34 11.58
N LEU A 619 -14.00 19.35 11.32
CA LEU A 619 -14.66 20.42 10.57
C LEU A 619 -14.90 21.67 11.42
N PHE A 620 -15.38 21.50 12.66
CA PHE A 620 -15.93 22.63 13.42
C PHE A 620 -14.97 23.19 14.47
N ARG A 621 -14.06 22.39 15.04
CA ARG A 621 -13.29 22.77 16.25
C ARG A 621 -12.61 24.13 16.18
N ASN A 622 -12.01 24.45 15.03
CA ASN A 622 -11.17 25.63 14.85
C ASN A 622 -11.82 26.71 13.99
N VAL A 623 -13.14 26.65 13.77
CA VAL A 623 -13.86 27.67 12.98
C VAL A 623 -14.72 28.51 13.91
N SER A 624 -14.52 29.83 13.87
CA SER A 624 -15.23 30.77 14.74
C SER A 624 -16.62 31.09 14.22
N PHE A 625 -17.62 30.37 14.72
CA PHE A 625 -19.03 30.60 14.41
C PHE A 625 -19.93 30.64 15.66
N LEU A 626 -19.42 30.30 16.85
CA LEU A 626 -20.23 30.39 18.07
C LEU A 626 -20.13 31.81 18.64
N LEU A 627 -21.23 32.32 19.18
CA LEU A 627 -21.23 33.60 19.89
C LEU A 627 -20.89 33.41 21.38
N SER A 628 -20.11 34.34 21.91
CA SER A 628 -19.81 34.51 23.34
C SER A 628 -20.18 35.92 23.76
N LEU A 629 -20.76 36.06 24.95
CA LEU A 629 -21.02 37.36 25.58
C LEU A 629 -19.81 37.76 26.44
N ARG A 630 -19.26 38.96 26.20
CA ARG A 630 -18.17 39.54 27.00
C ARG A 630 -18.72 40.31 28.20
N PRO A 631 -17.90 40.56 29.24
CA PRO A 631 -18.34 41.28 30.44
C PRO A 631 -18.86 42.71 30.20
N ASP A 632 -18.42 43.35 29.12
CA ASP A 632 -18.87 44.69 28.69
C ASP A 632 -20.18 44.65 27.89
N GLY A 633 -20.79 43.47 27.73
CA GLY A 633 -22.00 43.25 26.95
C GLY A 633 -21.76 43.12 25.45
N SER A 634 -20.52 43.21 24.98
CA SER A 634 -20.19 43.01 23.55
C SER A 634 -20.14 41.53 23.18
N GLU A 635 -20.42 41.24 21.91
CA GLU A 635 -20.42 39.87 21.38
C GLU A 635 -19.10 39.57 20.65
N ALA A 636 -18.67 38.31 20.72
CA ALA A 636 -17.51 37.82 19.98
C ALA A 636 -17.79 36.46 19.35
N LEU A 637 -17.28 36.27 18.14
CA LEU A 637 -17.22 34.96 17.49
C LEU A 637 -16.04 34.16 18.06
N ILE A 638 -16.33 32.98 18.56
CA ILE A 638 -15.38 32.02 19.11
C ILE A 638 -15.51 30.68 18.38
N SER A 639 -14.45 29.88 18.39
CA SER A 639 -14.50 28.51 17.89
C SER A 639 -14.93 27.53 18.99
N PRO A 640 -15.52 26.37 18.65
CA PRO A 640 -15.82 25.32 19.63
C PRO A 640 -14.61 24.95 20.49
N GLY A 641 -13.41 24.84 19.91
CA GLY A 641 -12.18 24.51 20.63
C GLY A 641 -11.72 25.57 21.64
N GLU A 642 -12.26 26.79 21.57
CA GLU A 642 -12.02 27.89 22.49
C GLU A 642 -13.21 28.14 23.42
N SER A 643 -14.17 27.21 23.48
CA SER A 643 -15.43 27.41 24.21
C SER A 643 -15.65 26.40 25.34
N TYR A 644 -16.42 26.80 26.34
CA TYR A 644 -16.97 25.92 27.37
C TYR A 644 -18.48 26.11 27.51
N LEU A 645 -19.18 25.06 27.97
CA LEU A 645 -20.61 25.07 28.23
C LEU A 645 -20.87 25.40 29.71
N ASP A 646 -21.62 26.46 29.97
CA ASP A 646 -22.10 26.84 31.30
C ASP A 646 -23.50 27.46 31.15
N LEU A 647 -23.98 28.22 32.15
CA LEU A 647 -25.22 28.98 32.04
C LEU A 647 -25.23 29.85 30.76
N PRO A 648 -26.36 29.90 30.02
CA PRO A 648 -27.71 29.46 30.41
C PRO A 648 -28.07 27.99 30.09
N TYR A 649 -27.15 27.17 29.55
CA TYR A 649 -27.46 25.79 29.15
C TYR A 649 -27.53 24.85 30.36
N ARG A 650 -26.47 24.83 31.18
CA ARG A 650 -26.39 24.06 32.42
C ARG A 650 -25.37 24.70 33.35
N ALA A 651 -25.65 24.69 34.66
CA ALA A 651 -24.70 25.09 35.68
C ALA A 651 -23.54 24.07 35.75
N THR A 652 -22.41 24.38 35.12
CA THR A 652 -21.20 23.53 35.16
C THR A 652 -20.11 24.11 36.05
N GLY A 653 -20.22 25.40 36.40
CA GLY A 653 -19.22 26.10 37.21
C GLY A 653 -17.90 26.39 36.48
N PHE A 654 -17.80 26.12 35.17
CA PHE A 654 -16.56 26.39 34.41
C PHE A 654 -16.19 27.87 34.36
N SER A 655 -17.18 28.76 34.48
CA SER A 655 -16.95 30.20 34.60
C SER A 655 -16.07 30.57 35.82
N SER A 656 -16.07 29.76 36.89
CA SER A 656 -15.21 29.96 38.07
C SER A 656 -13.74 29.56 37.81
N LEU A 657 -13.52 28.58 36.93
CA LEU A 657 -12.20 28.10 36.52
C LEU A 657 -11.53 29.04 35.50
N TYR A 658 -12.35 29.71 34.69
CA TYR A 658 -11.93 30.64 33.64
C TYR A 658 -12.47 32.06 33.89
N PRO A 659 -12.08 32.71 35.01
CA PRO A 659 -12.57 34.05 35.33
C PRO A 659 -12.01 35.08 34.34
N TRP A 660 -12.82 36.08 34.01
CA TRP A 660 -12.40 37.21 33.20
C TRP A 660 -11.40 38.09 33.97
N VAL A 661 -10.12 38.05 33.59
CA VAL A 661 -9.08 38.90 34.18
C VAL A 661 -8.75 40.05 33.24
N HIS A 662 -8.80 41.30 33.73
CA HIS A 662 -8.27 42.47 33.02
C HIS A 662 -6.74 42.47 33.11
N LEU A 663 -6.06 42.23 31.99
CA LEU A 663 -4.61 42.40 31.89
C LEU A 663 -4.32 43.75 31.21
N TYR A 664 -3.57 44.61 31.91
CA TYR A 664 -3.03 45.83 31.33
C TYR A 664 -1.65 45.54 30.76
N GLN A 665 -1.46 45.71 29.45
CA GLN A 665 -0.12 45.79 28.87
C GLN A 665 0.50 47.18 29.13
N PRO A 666 1.84 47.32 29.11
CA PRO A 666 2.52 48.60 29.31
C PRO A 666 2.14 49.71 28.31
N THR A 667 1.46 49.36 27.21
CA THR A 667 1.00 50.25 26.14
C THR A 667 -0.38 50.88 26.39
N GLY A 668 -1.04 50.54 27.51
CA GLY A 668 -2.33 51.14 27.89
C GLY A 668 -3.55 50.65 27.12
N GLN A 669 -3.41 49.65 26.23
CA GLN A 669 -4.56 48.97 25.64
C GLN A 669 -5.02 47.81 26.54
N PRO A 670 -6.33 47.66 26.81
CA PRO A 670 -6.87 46.52 27.55
C PRO A 670 -6.77 45.24 26.69
N VAL A 671 -6.22 44.17 27.28
CA VAL A 671 -6.01 42.88 26.62
C VAL A 671 -6.78 41.83 27.44
N HIS A 672 -7.87 41.27 26.90
CA HIS A 672 -8.77 40.32 27.58
C HIS A 672 -8.35 38.87 27.33
N TYR A 673 -7.70 38.14 28.26
CA TYR A 673 -7.39 36.72 28.00
C TYR A 673 -7.39 35.82 29.24
N ARG A 674 -8.39 34.94 29.30
CA ARG A 674 -8.16 33.49 29.43
C ARG A 674 -9.14 32.79 28.49
N GLN A 675 -8.63 32.15 27.43
CA GLN A 675 -9.37 31.08 26.75
C GLN A 675 -9.44 29.88 27.69
N PRO A 676 -10.53 29.10 27.69
CA PRO A 676 -11.72 29.17 26.85
C PRO A 676 -12.82 30.16 27.34
N TYR A 677 -13.85 30.40 26.51
CA TYR A 677 -14.96 31.35 26.71
C TYR A 677 -16.35 30.68 26.82
N PRO A 678 -17.35 31.28 27.50
CA PRO A 678 -18.69 30.70 27.60
C PRO A 678 -19.48 30.85 26.28
N VAL A 679 -20.23 29.81 25.90
CA VAL A 679 -21.15 29.88 24.76
C VAL A 679 -22.41 30.69 25.14
N ALA A 680 -22.78 31.67 24.31
CA ALA A 680 -23.98 32.51 24.51
C ALA A 680 -25.29 31.71 24.31
N GLY A 681 -26.37 32.17 24.92
CA GLY A 681 -27.69 31.51 24.93
C GLY A 681 -28.48 31.52 23.61
N TYR A 682 -27.90 31.96 22.49
CA TYR A 682 -28.60 32.08 21.19
C TYR A 682 -29.02 30.74 20.56
N TYR A 683 -28.53 29.62 21.08
CA TYR A 683 -28.70 28.29 20.49
C TYR A 683 -29.52 27.34 21.37
N LEU A 684 -30.15 27.85 22.44
CA LEU A 684 -30.94 27.06 23.40
C LEU A 684 -32.06 26.23 22.74
N ASP A 685 -32.69 26.76 21.68
CA ASP A 685 -33.78 26.08 20.95
C ASP A 685 -33.29 25.03 19.94
N ILE A 686 -31.98 24.78 19.85
CA ILE A 686 -31.42 23.78 18.92
C ILE A 686 -31.28 22.43 19.64
N ASN A 687 -32.12 21.48 19.28
CA ASN A 687 -32.04 20.11 19.81
C ASN A 687 -30.68 19.45 19.48
N GLY A 688 -30.05 18.83 20.48
CA GLY A 688 -28.74 18.17 20.36
C GLY A 688 -27.54 19.12 20.32
N PHE A 689 -27.70 20.39 20.68
CA PHE A 689 -26.61 21.37 20.66
C PHE A 689 -25.47 21.07 21.65
N GLU A 690 -25.78 20.57 22.86
CA GLU A 690 -24.76 20.18 23.84
C GLU A 690 -23.89 19.01 23.34
N ASP A 691 -24.53 17.99 22.76
CA ASP A 691 -23.83 16.86 22.15
C ASP A 691 -22.95 17.32 20.98
N PHE A 692 -23.46 18.26 20.17
CA PHE A 692 -22.66 18.90 19.13
C PHE A 692 -21.42 19.61 19.68
N LEU A 693 -21.56 20.40 20.74
CA LEU A 693 -20.41 21.10 21.35
C LEU A 693 -19.35 20.11 21.83
N LYS A 694 -19.77 18.99 22.43
CA LYS A 694 -18.86 17.88 22.81
C LYS A 694 -18.11 17.32 21.59
N LEU A 695 -18.84 16.97 20.53
CA LEU A 695 -18.28 16.41 19.30
C LEU A 695 -17.35 17.41 18.58
N ALA A 696 -17.71 18.69 18.57
CA ALA A 696 -16.95 19.77 17.96
C ALA A 696 -15.69 20.15 18.78
N GLY A 697 -15.62 19.76 20.07
CA GLY A 697 -14.44 19.90 20.91
C GLY A 697 -14.49 21.05 21.92
N SER A 698 -15.67 21.55 22.26
CA SER A 698 -15.92 22.43 23.40
C SER A 698 -15.77 21.70 24.73
N ILE A 699 -15.44 22.44 25.79
CA ILE A 699 -15.41 21.90 27.16
C ILE A 699 -16.84 21.85 27.70
N VAL A 700 -17.44 20.66 27.70
CA VAL A 700 -18.83 20.44 28.18
C VAL A 700 -18.91 19.69 29.52
N SER A 701 -17.79 19.09 29.94
CA SER A 701 -17.65 18.30 31.17
C SER A 701 -16.18 18.18 31.56
N ILE A 702 -15.90 17.87 32.82
CA ILE A 702 -14.54 17.49 33.24
C ILE A 702 -14.23 16.12 32.66
N GLU A 703 -13.09 15.97 32.00
CA GLU A 703 -12.68 14.71 31.36
C GLU A 703 -11.46 14.11 32.06
N ILE A 704 -11.49 12.79 32.26
CA ILE A 704 -10.30 12.03 32.67
C ILE A 704 -9.57 11.56 31.41
N THR A 705 -8.42 12.18 31.15
CA THR A 705 -7.59 11.93 29.97
C THR A 705 -6.36 11.07 30.30
N HIS A 706 -5.66 10.60 29.27
CA HIS A 706 -4.39 9.91 29.46
C HIS A 706 -3.33 10.88 29.99
N GLY A 707 -2.73 10.54 31.12
CA GLY A 707 -1.58 11.24 31.69
C GLY A 707 -0.26 10.68 31.14
N ASP A 708 0.78 11.50 31.17
CA ASP A 708 2.14 11.02 30.89
C ASP A 708 2.62 10.15 32.05
N VAL A 709 2.63 8.83 31.86
CA VAL A 709 3.08 7.86 32.87
C VAL A 709 4.49 8.15 33.40
N LEU A 710 5.33 8.84 32.63
CA LEU A 710 6.69 9.22 33.04
C LEU A 710 6.72 10.26 34.15
N ARG A 711 5.61 10.98 34.37
CA ARG A 711 5.44 11.93 35.48
C ARG A 711 4.95 11.28 36.77
N ASN A 712 4.57 10.00 36.73
CA ASN A 712 4.08 9.29 37.89
C ASN A 712 5.22 9.07 38.92
N PRO A 713 5.08 9.55 40.16
CA PRO A 713 6.14 9.44 41.17
C PRO A 713 6.42 7.99 41.61
N LEU A 714 5.50 7.05 41.34
CA LEU A 714 5.70 5.61 41.61
C LEU A 714 6.46 4.88 40.49
N LEU A 715 6.63 5.50 39.32
CA LEU A 715 7.34 4.89 38.21
C LEU A 715 8.87 5.00 38.42
N ARG A 716 9.53 3.86 38.61
CA ARG A 716 10.99 3.84 38.83
C ARG A 716 11.75 4.07 37.53
N GLN A 717 12.70 4.99 37.56
CA GLN A 717 13.54 5.35 36.41
C GLN A 717 14.21 4.13 35.75
N GLU A 718 14.61 3.13 36.54
CA GLU A 718 15.25 1.91 36.07
C GLU A 718 14.38 1.10 35.10
N TRP A 719 13.05 1.16 35.23
CA TRP A 719 12.14 0.38 34.40
C TRP A 719 12.13 0.83 32.94
N TRP A 720 12.36 2.12 32.68
CA TRP A 720 12.36 2.67 31.32
C TRP A 720 13.74 2.99 30.76
N VAL A 721 14.73 3.30 31.61
CA VAL A 721 16.10 3.62 31.13
C VAL A 721 16.87 2.36 30.75
N LYS A 722 16.63 1.23 31.44
CA LYS A 722 17.37 -0.03 31.20
C LYS A 722 16.77 -0.92 30.11
N ASN A 723 15.65 -0.53 29.49
CA ASN A 723 14.93 -1.35 28.51
C ASN A 723 14.79 -0.66 27.15
N ARG A 724 14.87 -1.43 26.06
CA ARG A 724 14.66 -0.93 24.69
C ARG A 724 13.18 -0.85 24.37
N HIS A 725 12.68 0.35 24.05
CA HIS A 725 11.30 0.59 23.64
C HIS A 725 11.03 0.07 22.22
N SER A 726 9.80 -0.38 21.98
CA SER A 726 9.33 -0.85 20.66
C SER A 726 7.91 -0.37 20.36
N ALA A 727 7.35 -0.77 19.20
CA ALA A 727 5.95 -0.51 18.85
C ALA A 727 4.94 -1.13 19.85
N TYR A 728 5.38 -2.06 20.71
CA TYR A 728 4.56 -2.73 21.73
C TYR A 728 4.76 -2.13 23.14
N THR A 729 5.24 -0.89 23.23
CA THR A 729 5.39 -0.21 24.53
C THR A 729 4.00 0.16 25.07
N GLU A 730 3.64 -0.33 26.26
CA GLU A 730 2.42 0.08 26.95
C GLU A 730 2.73 1.19 27.94
N LYS A 731 2.07 2.35 27.80
CA LYS A 731 2.17 3.50 28.71
C LYS A 731 0.75 3.99 29.00
N VAL A 732 0.23 3.61 30.16
CA VAL A 732 -1.13 3.99 30.57
C VAL A 732 -1.05 4.67 31.92
N ASP A 733 -1.51 5.91 31.97
CA ASP A 733 -1.78 6.64 33.19
C ASP A 733 -2.95 7.59 32.93
N TRP A 734 -3.48 8.21 33.98
CA TRP A 734 -4.69 9.03 33.94
C TRP A 734 -4.48 10.32 34.73
N GLU A 735 -5.06 11.40 34.22
CA GLU A 735 -5.07 12.72 34.86
C GLU A 735 -6.41 13.43 34.62
N ILE A 736 -6.75 14.37 35.49
CA ILE A 736 -7.76 15.41 35.23
C ILE A 736 -7.00 16.72 35.09
N LYS A 737 -7.15 17.37 33.95
CA LYS A 737 -6.47 18.64 33.69
C LYS A 737 -6.96 19.72 34.66
N ASP A 738 -6.02 20.47 35.25
CA ASP A 738 -6.29 21.56 36.19
C ASP A 738 -7.07 21.12 37.46
N LEU A 739 -6.97 19.84 37.87
CA LEU A 739 -7.66 19.30 39.06
C LEU A 739 -7.41 20.14 40.32
N ASP A 740 -6.18 20.58 40.53
CA ASP A 740 -5.78 21.46 41.63
C ASP A 740 -6.50 22.82 41.62
N LYS A 741 -6.79 23.37 40.43
CA LYS A 741 -7.54 24.63 40.30
C LYS A 741 -9.03 24.42 40.46
N ILE A 742 -9.53 23.26 40.00
CA ILE A 742 -10.91 22.85 40.19
C ILE A 742 -11.18 22.77 41.70
N ILE A 743 -10.40 21.99 42.46
CA ILE A 743 -10.58 21.84 43.92
C ILE A 743 -10.49 23.18 44.64
N ARG A 744 -9.50 24.02 44.29
CA ARG A 744 -9.31 25.34 44.90
C ARG A 744 -10.39 26.36 44.56
N SER A 745 -11.22 26.15 43.54
CA SER A 745 -12.27 27.10 43.18
C SER A 745 -13.33 27.18 44.29
N GLY A 746 -13.59 26.07 44.98
CA GLY A 746 -14.66 25.94 45.98
C GLY A 746 -16.06 26.13 45.39
N ASP A 747 -16.20 26.18 44.07
CA ASP A 747 -17.47 26.41 43.39
C ASP A 747 -18.33 25.13 43.42
N HIS A 748 -19.54 25.24 43.96
CA HIS A 748 -20.43 24.10 44.18
C HIS A 748 -20.74 23.34 42.89
N ASP A 749 -21.02 24.04 41.79
CA ASP A 749 -21.42 23.42 40.51
C ASP A 749 -20.23 22.76 39.80
N LEU A 750 -19.03 23.36 39.92
CA LEU A 750 -17.80 22.76 39.41
C LEU A 750 -17.39 21.53 40.23
N MET A 751 -17.56 21.55 41.56
CA MET A 751 -17.35 20.40 42.44
C MET A 751 -18.34 19.27 42.15
N HIS A 752 -19.61 19.59 41.94
CA HIS A 752 -20.61 18.61 41.53
C HIS A 752 -20.27 17.99 40.16
N THR A 753 -19.78 18.79 39.22
CA THR A 753 -19.29 18.29 37.92
C THR A 753 -18.10 17.36 38.09
N LEU A 754 -17.15 17.68 38.98
CA LEU A 754 -16.00 16.82 39.30
C LEU A 754 -16.45 15.50 39.91
N TRP A 755 -17.36 15.55 40.89
CA TRP A 755 -17.97 14.38 41.53
C TRP A 755 -18.58 13.44 40.50
N ARG A 756 -19.46 13.96 39.64
CA ARG A 756 -20.10 13.18 38.59
C ARG A 756 -19.09 12.53 37.65
N THR A 757 -18.05 13.25 37.23
CA THR A 757 -16.99 12.69 36.37
C THR A 757 -16.26 11.54 37.03
N VAL A 758 -15.90 11.65 38.31
CA VAL A 758 -15.14 10.61 39.03
C VAL A 758 -16.04 9.41 39.40
N VAL A 759 -17.30 9.64 39.79
CA VAL A 759 -18.26 8.56 40.10
C VAL A 759 -18.60 7.71 38.88
N GLN A 760 -18.74 8.34 37.71
CA GLN A 760 -19.05 7.63 36.46
C GLN A 760 -17.82 6.96 35.83
N ALA A 761 -16.60 7.28 36.29
CA ALA A 761 -15.38 6.71 35.76
C ALA A 761 -15.18 5.25 36.22
N PRO A 762 -14.64 4.36 35.36
CA PRO A 762 -14.39 2.97 35.75
C PRO A 762 -13.22 2.85 36.74
N ALA A 763 -13.32 1.88 37.64
CA ALA A 763 -12.31 1.57 38.68
C ALA A 763 -10.89 1.34 38.14
N GLU A 764 -10.75 0.88 36.89
CA GLU A 764 -9.47 0.67 36.23
C GLU A 764 -8.61 1.94 36.14
N LYS A 765 -9.25 3.12 36.10
CA LYS A 765 -8.54 4.41 36.06
C LYS A 765 -7.79 4.74 37.35
N ALA A 766 -7.97 3.94 38.41
CA ALA A 766 -7.17 4.04 39.62
C ALA A 766 -5.74 3.48 39.42
N GLY A 767 -5.52 2.68 38.38
CA GLY A 767 -4.24 2.07 38.07
C GLY A 767 -3.54 2.69 36.87
N ALA A 768 -2.21 2.73 36.94
CA ALA A 768 -1.30 2.99 35.83
C ALA A 768 -0.52 1.73 35.48
N LEU A 769 -0.03 1.70 34.24
CA LEU A 769 0.65 0.57 33.65
C LEU A 769 1.83 1.01 32.79
N TYR A 770 2.99 0.37 33.00
CA TYR A 770 4.17 0.58 32.19
C TYR A 770 4.79 -0.76 31.76
N ARG A 771 5.07 -0.89 30.46
CA ARG A 771 5.81 -2.01 29.86
C ARG A 771 6.62 -1.53 28.66
N ALA A 772 7.93 -1.80 28.65
CA ALA A 772 8.83 -1.31 27.61
C ALA A 772 8.68 -2.03 26.26
N ASN A 773 8.39 -3.34 26.28
CA ASN A 773 8.16 -4.21 25.11
C ASN A 773 7.54 -5.55 25.54
N ASN A 774 7.15 -6.40 24.57
CA ASN A 774 6.54 -7.70 24.84
C ASN A 774 7.39 -8.69 25.67
N SER A 775 8.72 -8.54 25.71
CA SER A 775 9.60 -9.37 26.55
C SER A 775 9.88 -8.80 27.94
N SER A 776 9.56 -7.52 28.18
CA SER A 776 9.78 -6.85 29.47
C SER A 776 8.64 -7.09 30.46
N HIS A 777 8.97 -7.02 31.75
CA HIS A 777 8.00 -7.12 32.84
C HIS A 777 6.96 -5.99 32.75
N ARG A 778 5.70 -6.33 33.05
CA ARG A 778 4.56 -5.42 33.01
C ARG A 778 4.33 -4.88 34.42
N TYR A 779 4.65 -3.63 34.66
CA TYR A 779 4.54 -2.98 35.97
C TYR A 779 3.19 -2.29 36.10
N THR A 780 2.47 -2.57 37.19
CA THR A 780 1.20 -1.91 37.55
C THR A 780 1.35 -1.19 38.88
N PHE A 781 0.86 0.03 38.97
CA PHE A 781 0.94 0.89 40.17
C PHE A 781 -0.25 1.87 40.18
N ALA A 782 -0.39 2.72 41.21
CA ALA A 782 -1.50 3.68 41.27
C ALA A 782 -1.34 4.77 40.20
N SER A 783 -2.44 5.19 39.58
CA SER A 783 -2.43 6.31 38.62
C SER A 783 -2.11 7.64 39.30
N GLN A 784 -1.64 8.61 38.53
CA GLN A 784 -1.44 9.99 39.03
C GLN A 784 -2.77 10.56 39.54
N LEU A 785 -3.85 10.36 38.79
CA LEU A 785 -5.19 10.73 39.19
C LEU A 785 -5.61 10.13 40.54
N ALA A 786 -5.37 8.83 40.76
CA ALA A 786 -5.72 8.19 42.04
C ALA A 786 -4.92 8.74 43.21
N GLN A 787 -3.64 9.02 42.99
CA GLN A 787 -2.76 9.61 44.00
C GLN A 787 -3.23 11.02 44.38
N GLU A 788 -3.59 11.85 43.41
CA GLU A 788 -4.11 13.21 43.66
C GLU A 788 -5.47 13.19 44.36
N LEU A 789 -6.42 12.38 43.88
CA LEU A 789 -7.78 12.29 44.47
C LEU A 789 -7.82 11.63 45.85
N THR A 790 -6.74 10.97 46.30
CA THR A 790 -6.61 10.41 47.66
C THR A 790 -5.76 11.27 48.58
N ALA A 791 -4.98 12.22 48.04
CA ALA A 791 -4.11 13.09 48.81
C ALA A 791 -4.81 14.36 49.32
N GLU A 792 -5.76 14.92 48.54
CA GLU A 792 -6.45 16.17 48.87
C GLU A 792 -7.96 15.97 49.06
N ALA A 793 -8.56 16.74 49.97
CA ALA A 793 -10.01 16.72 50.20
C ALA A 793 -10.75 17.48 49.08
N TRP A 794 -11.67 16.79 48.39
CA TRP A 794 -12.37 17.34 47.22
C TRP A 794 -13.86 16.95 47.15
N VAL A 795 -14.33 16.04 48.01
CA VAL A 795 -15.74 15.63 48.06
C VAL A 795 -16.48 16.57 49.01
N LEU A 796 -17.49 17.29 48.51
CA LEU A 796 -18.36 18.10 49.38
C LEU A 796 -19.35 17.19 50.12
N ASP A 797 -19.37 17.29 51.44
CA ASP A 797 -20.42 16.69 52.26
C ASP A 797 -21.68 17.57 52.29
N ARG A 798 -22.76 17.04 52.86
CA ARG A 798 -24.05 17.74 53.03
C ARG A 798 -23.99 19.07 53.80
N ASN A 799 -22.90 19.33 54.52
CA ASN A 799 -22.67 20.57 55.28
C ASN A 799 -21.84 21.58 54.47
N GLY A 800 -21.37 21.20 53.27
CA GLY A 800 -20.53 22.02 52.40
C GLY A 800 -19.03 21.93 52.74
N ASP A 801 -18.62 20.99 53.60
CA ASP A 801 -17.21 20.80 53.94
C ASP A 801 -16.53 19.85 52.94
N LEU A 802 -15.30 20.19 52.53
CA LEU A 802 -14.47 19.30 51.70
C LEU A 802 -13.89 18.17 52.55
N ARG A 803 -14.10 16.93 52.11
CA ARG A 803 -13.66 15.70 52.75
C ARG A 803 -12.89 14.80 51.79
N LEU A 804 -12.13 13.87 52.35
CA LEU A 804 -11.52 12.79 51.55
C LEU A 804 -12.60 11.77 51.17
N PRO A 805 -12.53 11.13 49.98
CA PRO A 805 -13.51 10.13 49.56
C PRO A 805 -13.72 9.00 50.58
N ARG A 806 -12.66 8.55 51.27
CA ARG A 806 -12.73 7.48 52.29
C ARG A 806 -13.49 7.85 53.56
N GLU A 807 -13.65 9.15 53.83
CA GLU A 807 -14.28 9.68 55.06
C GLU A 807 -15.79 9.86 54.90
N VAL A 808 -16.29 9.90 53.67
CA VAL A 808 -17.68 10.22 53.31
C VAL A 808 -18.45 8.96 52.97
N THR A 809 -19.63 8.78 53.55
CA THR A 809 -20.57 7.72 53.15
C THR A 809 -21.56 8.21 52.10
N ALA A 810 -22.28 7.29 51.44
CA ALA A 810 -23.35 7.66 50.53
C ALA A 810 -24.49 8.46 51.21
N ASP A 811 -24.60 8.41 52.53
CA ASP A 811 -25.62 9.14 53.31
C ASP A 811 -25.14 10.56 53.72
N ASP A 812 -23.84 10.84 53.58
CA ASP A 812 -23.23 12.14 53.88
C ASP A 812 -23.19 13.06 52.65
N LEU A 813 -23.51 12.54 51.46
CA LEU A 813 -23.56 13.29 50.21
C LEU A 813 -24.84 14.16 50.12
N PRO A 814 -24.82 15.29 49.40
CA PRO A 814 -26.03 16.04 49.06
C PRO A 814 -27.07 15.17 48.32
N ASP A 815 -28.37 15.45 48.54
CA ASP A 815 -29.47 14.62 48.02
C ASP A 815 -29.54 14.58 46.48
N ASP A 816 -29.03 15.59 45.81
CA ASP A 816 -28.98 15.74 44.35
C ASP A 816 -27.72 15.13 43.70
N TRP A 817 -26.77 14.63 44.50
CA TRP A 817 -25.53 14.04 44.01
C TRP A 817 -25.66 12.54 43.71
N GLU A 818 -25.01 12.09 42.64
CA GLU A 818 -25.05 10.69 42.20
C GLU A 818 -24.37 9.75 43.22
N ARG A 819 -25.04 8.66 43.58
CA ARG A 819 -24.49 7.65 44.50
C ARG A 819 -23.50 6.73 43.77
N PRO A 820 -22.31 6.44 44.35
CA PRO A 820 -21.31 5.64 43.68
C PRO A 820 -21.67 4.16 43.61
N ASN A 821 -21.37 3.54 42.47
CA ASN A 821 -21.53 2.10 42.25
C ASN A 821 -20.21 1.36 42.53
N ALA A 822 -20.27 0.04 42.72
CA ALA A 822 -19.09 -0.79 43.05
C ALA A 822 -17.99 -0.82 41.96
N GLY A 823 -18.33 -0.47 40.71
CA GLY A 823 -17.39 -0.41 39.59
C GLY A 823 -16.77 0.97 39.37
N SER A 824 -17.14 1.98 40.18
CA SER A 824 -16.68 3.35 40.05
C SER A 824 -15.22 3.55 40.50
N LEU A 825 -14.57 4.57 39.94
CA LEU A 825 -13.24 5.02 40.36
C LEU A 825 -13.23 5.36 41.84
N VAL A 826 -14.23 6.12 42.32
CA VAL A 826 -14.28 6.53 43.73
C VAL A 826 -14.34 5.34 44.70
N HIS A 827 -15.01 4.23 44.33
CA HIS A 827 -15.00 3.01 45.13
C HIS A 827 -13.59 2.39 45.24
N LYS A 828 -12.80 2.45 44.16
CA LYS A 828 -11.40 2.01 44.17
C LYS A 828 -10.47 2.94 44.95
N LEU A 829 -10.88 4.20 45.14
CA LEU A 829 -10.26 5.17 46.05
C LEU A 829 -10.74 5.01 47.51
N GLU A 830 -11.26 3.82 47.86
CA GLU A 830 -11.69 3.46 49.21
C GLU A 830 -12.86 4.32 49.74
N PHE A 831 -13.78 4.75 48.86
CA PHE A 831 -14.95 5.54 49.26
C PHE A 831 -15.71 4.93 50.43
N GLY A 832 -15.89 5.74 51.49
CA GLY A 832 -16.54 5.32 52.72
C GLY A 832 -15.85 4.20 53.49
N ALA A 833 -14.61 3.81 53.18
CA ALA A 833 -13.90 2.73 53.86
C ALA A 833 -13.66 3.03 55.35
N ASP A 834 -13.30 4.27 55.69
CA ASP A 834 -13.10 4.66 57.09
C ASP A 834 -14.43 4.65 57.86
N ALA A 835 -15.54 4.92 57.18
CA ALA A 835 -16.88 4.87 57.74
C ALA A 835 -17.45 3.44 57.82
N ALA A 836 -17.12 2.58 56.86
CA ALA A 836 -17.44 1.15 56.86
C ALA A 836 -16.63 0.40 57.90
N GLN A 837 -15.35 0.76 58.12
CA GLN A 837 -14.52 0.23 59.21
C GLN A 837 -15.02 0.72 60.58
N ARG A 838 -15.58 1.93 60.66
CA ARG A 838 -16.31 2.42 61.85
C ARG A 838 -17.59 1.62 62.12
N ARG A 839 -18.38 1.24 61.09
CA ARG A 839 -19.58 0.37 61.19
C ARG A 839 -19.23 -1.10 61.48
N GLN A 840 -18.29 -1.73 60.78
CA GLN A 840 -17.84 -3.11 61.03
C GLN A 840 -17.20 -3.30 62.42
N LYS A 841 -16.48 -2.30 62.94
CA LYS A 841 -15.99 -2.33 64.34
C LYS A 841 -17.11 -2.10 65.37
N ALA A 842 -18.30 -1.66 64.99
CA ALA A 842 -19.48 -1.59 65.87
C ALA A 842 -20.31 -2.89 65.80
N ASP A 843 -20.54 -3.42 64.59
CA ASP A 843 -21.32 -4.65 64.36
C ASP A 843 -20.58 -5.92 64.81
N GLY A 844 -19.28 -6.05 64.51
CA GLY A 844 -18.46 -7.19 64.92
C GLY A 844 -18.16 -7.25 66.42
N VAL A 845 -18.45 -6.16 67.15
CA VAL A 845 -18.39 -6.15 68.61
C VAL A 845 -19.76 -6.48 69.20
N SER A 846 -20.87 -6.02 68.59
CA SER A 846 -22.24 -6.39 68.99
C SER A 846 -22.52 -7.90 68.86
N ASP A 847 -22.03 -8.56 67.79
CA ASP A 847 -22.22 -10.01 67.60
C ASP A 847 -21.39 -10.86 68.59
N PHE A 848 -20.17 -10.42 68.94
CA PHE A 848 -19.33 -11.09 69.95
C PHE A 848 -19.86 -10.90 71.39
N LEU A 849 -20.44 -9.75 71.70
CA LEU A 849 -21.08 -9.45 72.99
C LEU A 849 -22.36 -10.28 73.21
N ARG A 850 -23.08 -10.60 72.13
CA ARG A 850 -24.32 -11.40 72.16
C ARG A 850 -24.06 -12.89 72.37
N ASP A 851 -22.95 -13.44 71.87
CA ASP A 851 -22.59 -14.87 72.01
C ASP A 851 -21.98 -15.21 73.39
N GLU A 852 -21.39 -14.24 74.10
CA GLU A 852 -20.76 -14.44 75.43
C GLU A 852 -21.53 -13.75 76.59
N GLY A 853 -22.66 -13.09 76.31
CA GLY A 853 -23.64 -12.63 77.30
C GLY A 853 -23.28 -11.36 78.09
N LEU A 854 -22.63 -10.39 77.46
CA LEU A 854 -22.19 -9.11 78.09
C LEU A 854 -22.94 -7.91 77.50
N GLU A 855 -23.18 -6.86 78.31
CA GLU A 855 -23.86 -5.63 77.88
C GLU A 855 -22.93 -4.67 77.09
N ASP A 856 -23.56 -3.79 76.29
CA ASP A 856 -23.02 -3.09 75.11
C ASP A 856 -22.03 -1.93 75.39
N ASP A 857 -21.59 -1.72 76.62
CA ASP A 857 -20.80 -0.55 77.04
C ASP A 857 -19.26 -0.77 77.04
N GLY A 858 -18.79 -1.96 76.64
CA GLY A 858 -17.35 -2.34 76.59
C GLY A 858 -16.66 -2.26 75.22
N ILE A 859 -17.30 -1.66 74.21
CA ILE A 859 -16.88 -1.78 72.80
C ILE A 859 -15.53 -1.14 72.48
N ASP A 860 -15.17 -0.05 73.15
CA ASP A 860 -13.98 0.73 72.81
C ASP A 860 -12.67 0.10 73.33
N VAL A 861 -12.70 -0.59 74.47
CA VAL A 861 -11.53 -1.25 75.08
C VAL A 861 -11.10 -2.50 74.28
N LEU A 862 -12.06 -3.22 73.71
CA LEU A 862 -11.79 -4.39 72.87
C LEU A 862 -11.25 -4.01 71.47
N ARG A 863 -11.59 -2.79 70.97
CA ARG A 863 -11.05 -2.24 69.72
C ARG A 863 -9.56 -1.91 69.82
N GLU A 864 -9.11 -1.32 70.92
CA GLU A 864 -7.70 -0.92 71.10
C GLU A 864 -6.74 -2.10 71.34
N ALA A 865 -7.18 -3.16 72.04
CA ALA A 865 -6.34 -4.33 72.33
C ALA A 865 -6.03 -5.19 71.10
N LYS A 866 -6.94 -5.25 70.12
CA LYS A 866 -6.76 -5.97 68.85
C LYS A 866 -5.83 -5.21 67.89
N ASP A 867 -5.91 -3.88 67.88
CA ASP A 867 -5.04 -3.01 67.07
C ASP A 867 -3.57 -3.04 67.54
N ALA A 868 -3.28 -3.47 68.78
CA ALA A 868 -1.93 -3.65 69.33
C ALA A 868 -1.30 -5.06 69.07
N GLY A 869 -2.01 -5.97 68.39
CA GLY A 869 -1.44 -7.24 67.89
C GLY A 869 -1.53 -8.47 68.81
N LEU A 870 -2.40 -8.49 69.82
CA LEU A 870 -2.59 -9.62 70.74
C LEU A 870 -3.45 -10.76 70.14
N THR A 871 -3.12 -12.02 70.47
CA THR A 871 -3.85 -13.22 69.99
C THR A 871 -5.09 -13.54 70.83
N THR A 872 -6.02 -14.34 70.28
CA THR A 872 -7.32 -14.67 70.91
C THR A 872 -7.18 -15.45 72.23
N SER A 873 -6.09 -16.21 72.44
CA SER A 873 -5.76 -16.87 73.70
C SER A 873 -5.16 -15.91 74.75
N GLU A 874 -4.44 -14.88 74.31
CA GLU A 874 -3.87 -13.84 75.18
C GLU A 874 -4.98 -12.88 75.65
N LEU A 875 -5.94 -12.56 74.79
CA LEU A 875 -7.17 -11.82 75.13
C LEU A 875 -8.02 -12.53 76.18
N ARG A 876 -8.21 -13.86 76.08
CA ARG A 876 -8.91 -14.65 77.12
C ARG A 876 -8.17 -14.68 78.46
N THR A 877 -6.84 -14.56 78.46
CA THR A 877 -6.02 -14.53 79.68
C THR A 877 -6.03 -13.13 80.33
N LEU A 878 -5.96 -12.07 79.53
CA LEU A 878 -6.09 -10.66 79.94
C LEU A 878 -7.48 -10.33 80.51
N ILE A 879 -8.55 -10.86 79.91
CA ILE A 879 -9.92 -10.68 80.43
C ILE A 879 -10.05 -11.35 81.81
N ARG A 880 -9.44 -12.53 82.02
CA ARG A 880 -9.45 -13.21 83.33
C ARG A 880 -8.65 -12.48 84.40
N GLU A 881 -7.58 -11.77 84.03
CA GLU A 881 -6.78 -10.96 84.96
C GLU A 881 -7.38 -9.57 85.25
N HIS A 882 -8.19 -9.01 84.34
CA HIS A 882 -8.82 -7.69 84.50
C HIS A 882 -10.25 -7.68 85.05
N THR A 883 -10.93 -8.82 85.19
CA THR A 883 -12.26 -8.88 85.83
C THR A 883 -12.25 -8.98 87.37
N THR A 884 -11.11 -8.78 88.05
CA THR A 884 -11.09 -8.66 89.52
C THR A 884 -10.86 -7.21 89.94
N PRO A 885 -11.79 -6.53 90.63
CA PRO A 885 -11.63 -5.12 90.99
C PRO A 885 -10.57 -4.96 92.09
N ARG A 886 -9.49 -4.22 91.81
CA ARG A 886 -8.44 -3.90 92.80
C ARG A 886 -8.53 -2.44 93.22
N ARG A 887 -8.72 -2.19 94.52
CA ARG A 887 -8.91 -0.86 95.12
C ARG A 887 -7.60 -0.33 95.71
N PHE A 888 -7.35 0.97 95.50
CA PHE A 888 -6.23 1.66 96.16
C PHE A 888 -6.42 1.61 97.69
N PRO A 889 -5.38 1.36 98.49
CA PRO A 889 -5.51 1.23 99.94
C PRO A 889 -6.12 2.47 100.62
N GLU A 890 -7.10 2.25 101.50
CA GLU A 890 -7.72 3.27 102.34
C GLU A 890 -7.54 2.89 103.81
N SER A 891 -7.13 3.84 104.65
CA SER A 891 -6.93 3.60 106.08
C SER A 891 -7.33 4.82 106.87
N ALA A 892 -8.56 4.81 107.39
CA ALA A 892 -9.11 5.88 108.21
C ALA A 892 -8.72 5.75 109.68
N SER A 893 -8.52 6.88 110.37
CA SER A 893 -8.33 6.91 111.84
C SER A 893 -9.68 7.09 112.54
N ALA A 894 -9.98 6.23 113.51
CA ALA A 894 -11.17 6.36 114.38
C ALA A 894 -10.98 7.41 115.50
N ASP A 895 -9.75 7.86 115.76
CA ASP A 895 -9.46 9.01 116.63
C ASP A 895 -8.30 9.82 116.03
N PRO A 896 -8.58 10.75 115.10
CA PRO A 896 -7.57 11.56 114.41
C PRO A 896 -6.75 12.44 115.36
N LYS A 897 -7.37 12.95 116.44
CA LYS A 897 -6.71 13.88 117.38
C LYS A 897 -5.67 13.16 118.23
N ARG A 898 -5.98 11.98 118.76
CA ARG A 898 -5.02 11.17 119.53
C ARG A 898 -3.85 10.68 118.67
N ARG A 899 -4.12 10.29 117.43
CA ARG A 899 -3.07 9.86 116.48
C ARG A 899 -2.14 11.01 116.08
N SER A 900 -2.70 12.19 115.82
CA SER A 900 -1.94 13.41 115.56
C SER A 900 -0.98 13.74 116.72
N ALA A 901 -1.43 13.63 117.97
CA ALA A 901 -0.59 13.89 119.15
C ALA A 901 0.59 12.90 119.31
N LEU A 902 0.36 11.61 119.00
CA LEU A 902 1.41 10.59 119.00
C LEU A 902 2.46 10.84 117.90
N ALA A 903 2.00 11.13 116.67
CA ALA A 903 2.88 11.45 115.56
C ALA A 903 3.71 12.74 115.81
N SER A 904 3.12 13.73 116.49
CA SER A 904 3.87 14.92 116.93
C SER A 904 4.93 14.61 117.99
N GLN A 905 4.66 13.69 118.95
CA GLN A 905 5.67 13.28 119.93
C GLN A 905 6.85 12.54 119.28
N ASP A 906 6.57 11.62 118.36
CA ASP A 906 7.59 10.87 117.62
C ASP A 906 8.43 11.80 116.72
N ALA A 907 7.82 12.84 116.14
CA ALA A 907 8.52 13.82 115.31
C ALA A 907 9.56 14.66 116.07
N ILE A 908 9.35 14.95 117.37
CA ILE A 908 10.29 15.77 118.17
C ILE A 908 11.63 15.07 118.35
N VAL A 909 11.62 13.74 118.51
CA VAL A 909 12.81 12.90 118.74
C VAL A 909 13.41 12.35 117.43
N ALA A 910 12.90 12.78 116.27
CA ALA A 910 13.40 12.32 114.97
C ALA A 910 14.80 12.87 114.64
N PRO A 911 15.70 12.06 114.05
CA PRO A 911 17.09 12.45 113.79
C PRO A 911 17.20 13.56 112.71
N GLU A 912 18.13 14.50 112.91
CA GLU A 912 18.44 15.56 111.94
C GLU A 912 19.27 15.04 110.75
N TYR A 913 18.98 15.54 109.54
CA TYR A 913 19.64 15.11 108.30
C TYR A 913 20.48 16.25 107.68
N ARG A 914 21.74 15.96 107.34
CA ARG A 914 22.66 16.84 106.57
C ARG A 914 22.97 16.23 105.20
N THR A 915 23.08 17.06 104.16
CA THR A 915 23.41 16.64 102.78
C THR A 915 24.75 17.25 102.36
N GLU A 916 25.72 16.43 101.94
CA GLU A 916 26.93 16.87 101.23
C GLU A 916 27.07 16.10 99.89
N SER A 917 27.60 16.75 98.85
CA SER A 917 27.65 16.22 97.48
C SER A 917 29.06 15.92 96.98
N ARG A 918 29.40 14.65 96.67
CA ARG A 918 30.55 14.29 95.79
C ARG A 918 30.37 12.98 95.01
N LEU A 919 31.13 12.87 93.92
CA LEU A 919 31.09 11.91 92.81
C LEU A 919 31.56 10.47 93.18
N ARG A 920 30.68 9.49 92.89
CA ARG A 920 30.83 8.03 92.78
C ARG A 920 31.72 7.28 93.80
N SER A 921 31.10 6.77 94.86
CA SER A 921 30.79 5.33 95.09
C SER A 921 30.15 5.19 96.48
N VAL A 922 29.28 4.19 96.65
CA VAL A 922 28.26 4.05 97.70
C VAL A 922 28.84 4.02 99.12
N VAL A 923 28.19 4.73 100.06
CA VAL A 923 28.46 4.61 101.51
C VAL A 923 27.15 4.40 102.28
N ASP A 924 27.17 3.32 103.05
CA ASP A 924 26.15 2.82 103.97
C ASP A 924 25.91 3.74 105.17
N GLY A 925 24.65 3.79 105.60
CA GLY A 925 24.15 4.63 106.69
C GLY A 925 22.86 5.38 106.33
N GLN A 926 22.63 5.63 105.03
CA GLN A 926 21.31 6.06 104.52
C GLN A 926 20.25 4.95 104.64
N SER A 927 20.67 3.70 104.80
CA SER A 927 19.81 2.52 104.68
C SER A 927 18.80 2.39 105.80
N GLN A 928 19.09 2.78 107.05
CA GLN A 928 18.18 2.49 108.16
C GLN A 928 16.91 3.36 108.16
N ALA A 929 17.04 4.69 108.09
CA ALA A 929 15.88 5.60 108.04
C ALA A 929 15.07 5.45 106.73
N VAL A 930 15.74 5.13 105.62
CA VAL A 930 15.07 4.81 104.35
C VAL A 930 14.39 3.44 104.42
N ALA A 931 14.97 2.44 105.07
CA ALA A 931 14.36 1.13 105.28
C ALA A 931 13.12 1.22 106.19
N GLU A 932 13.18 2.02 107.26
CA GLU A 932 12.04 2.28 108.15
C GLU A 932 10.91 3.01 107.40
N SER A 933 11.24 4.02 106.59
CA SER A 933 10.25 4.71 105.74
C SER A 933 9.64 3.78 104.69
N ARG A 934 10.44 2.90 104.07
CA ARG A 934 9.95 1.89 103.11
C ARG A 934 9.07 0.85 103.79
N GLY A 935 9.39 0.45 105.02
CA GLY A 935 8.57 -0.45 105.83
C GLY A 935 7.21 0.17 106.17
N TYR A 936 7.21 1.43 106.63
CA TYR A 936 6.00 2.20 106.90
C TYR A 936 5.12 2.33 105.64
N LEU A 937 5.72 2.70 104.50
CA LEU A 937 4.99 2.86 103.24
C LEU A 937 4.42 1.55 102.71
N ARG A 938 5.11 0.42 102.85
CA ARG A 938 4.56 -0.89 102.50
C ARG A 938 3.34 -1.24 103.34
N GLY A 939 3.38 -0.96 104.64
CA GLY A 939 2.22 -1.19 105.51
C GLY A 939 1.02 -0.31 105.19
N GLN A 940 1.22 0.86 104.58
CA GLN A 940 0.13 1.78 104.22
C GLN A 940 -0.41 1.58 102.81
N TYR A 941 0.42 1.15 101.85
CA TYR A 941 0.09 1.16 100.43
C TYR A 941 0.16 -0.20 99.75
N THR A 942 0.30 -1.28 100.52
CA THR A 942 0.03 -2.64 100.05
C THR A 942 -1.43 -2.98 100.39
N ALA A 943 -2.22 -3.30 99.38
CA ALA A 943 -3.60 -3.74 99.55
C ALA A 943 -3.66 -5.16 100.11
N ASP A 944 -4.84 -5.58 100.57
CA ASP A 944 -5.08 -6.88 101.21
C ASP A 944 -4.79 -8.08 100.28
N ASP A 945 -4.81 -7.86 98.97
CA ASP A 945 -4.43 -8.84 97.94
C ASP A 945 -2.91 -8.95 97.72
N GLY A 946 -2.11 -8.17 98.46
CA GLY A 946 -0.66 -8.18 98.41
C GLY A 946 -0.06 -7.31 97.31
N GLU A 947 -0.86 -6.53 96.58
CA GLU A 947 -0.37 -5.56 95.59
C GLU A 947 -0.09 -4.20 96.20
N MET A 948 1.05 -3.60 95.83
CA MET A 948 1.44 -2.29 96.35
C MET A 948 1.24 -1.21 95.30
N PHE A 949 0.75 -0.03 95.70
CA PHE A 949 0.33 1.03 94.78
C PHE A 949 1.24 2.26 94.81
N CYS A 950 1.36 2.93 93.66
CA CYS A 950 2.04 4.22 93.51
C CYS A 950 1.12 5.38 93.90
N GLN A 951 1.58 6.27 94.78
CA GLN A 951 0.77 7.37 95.31
C GLN A 951 0.49 8.51 94.31
N ALA A 952 1.21 8.62 93.19
CA ALA A 952 1.02 9.72 92.22
C ALA A 952 0.21 9.32 90.98
N CYS A 953 0.37 8.10 90.47
CA CYS A 953 -0.42 7.61 89.33
C CYS A 953 -1.57 6.67 89.74
N HIS A 954 -1.62 6.29 91.02
CA HIS A 954 -2.64 5.42 91.62
C HIS A 954 -2.71 4.00 91.04
N LYS A 955 -1.71 3.60 90.25
CA LYS A 955 -1.59 2.26 89.67
C LYS A 955 -0.75 1.34 90.57
N PRO A 956 -0.94 0.00 90.51
CA PRO A 956 -0.03 -0.96 91.12
C PRO A 956 1.40 -0.71 90.66
N LEU A 957 2.35 -0.99 91.55
CA LEU A 957 3.77 -0.82 91.26
C LEU A 957 4.22 -1.80 90.17
N PRO A 958 5.11 -1.37 89.27
CA PRO A 958 5.32 -2.07 88.01
C PRO A 958 6.11 -3.38 88.15
N PHE A 959 6.88 -3.58 89.23
CA PHE A 959 7.69 -4.80 89.40
C PHE A 959 8.15 -5.04 90.85
N LYS A 960 8.53 -6.29 91.15
CA LYS A 960 9.17 -6.72 92.40
C LYS A 960 10.67 -6.93 92.17
N VAL A 961 11.48 -6.64 93.19
CA VAL A 961 12.91 -6.99 93.25
C VAL A 961 13.11 -7.79 94.53
N ASP A 962 13.76 -8.96 94.42
CA ASP A 962 13.95 -9.94 95.50
C ASP A 962 12.64 -10.31 96.23
N GLY A 963 11.56 -10.50 95.46
CA GLY A 963 10.25 -10.89 95.96
C GLY A 963 9.44 -9.77 96.63
N GLN A 964 9.98 -8.57 96.79
CA GLN A 964 9.27 -7.41 97.35
C GLN A 964 8.97 -6.35 96.29
N TRP A 965 7.83 -5.67 96.39
CA TRP A 965 7.49 -4.57 95.49
C TRP A 965 8.55 -3.47 95.50
N TYR A 966 9.03 -3.13 94.31
CA TYR A 966 10.01 -2.09 94.11
C TYR A 966 9.31 -0.74 93.90
N PHE A 967 9.69 0.23 94.72
CA PHE A 967 9.31 1.63 94.57
C PHE A 967 10.47 2.53 94.95
N GLU A 968 10.39 3.78 94.55
CA GLU A 968 11.25 4.85 95.02
C GLU A 968 10.59 5.51 96.23
N SER A 969 11.27 5.46 97.38
CA SER A 969 10.85 6.19 98.58
C SER A 969 11.38 7.60 98.47
N VAL A 970 10.51 8.55 98.10
CA VAL A 970 10.88 9.94 97.87
C VAL A 970 10.39 10.80 99.03
N ARG A 971 11.19 11.76 99.48
CA ARG A 971 10.71 12.71 100.51
C ARG A 971 9.64 13.60 99.91
N PHE A 972 8.53 13.74 100.63
CA PHE A 972 7.45 14.58 100.14
C PHE A 972 7.83 16.07 100.28
N VAL A 973 8.34 16.49 101.44
CA VAL A 973 8.85 17.85 101.65
C VAL A 973 10.27 17.79 102.19
N ASP A 974 11.26 18.31 101.46
CA ASP A 974 12.68 18.25 101.85
C ASP A 974 13.20 19.50 102.59
N ALA A 975 12.33 20.46 102.88
CA ALA A 975 12.65 21.74 103.55
C ALA A 975 12.88 21.64 105.08
N ARG A 976 12.57 20.52 105.73
CA ARG A 976 12.71 20.34 107.20
C ARG A 976 14.02 19.62 107.57
N LYS A 977 14.59 19.97 108.74
CA LYS A 977 15.87 19.42 109.24
C LYS A 977 15.74 17.98 109.74
N GLN A 978 14.68 17.67 110.48
CA GLN A 978 14.42 16.34 111.03
C GLN A 978 13.72 15.41 110.02
N MET A 979 14.12 14.14 109.98
CA MET A 979 13.57 13.15 109.05
C MET A 979 12.57 12.23 109.77
N HIS A 980 11.27 12.49 109.55
CA HIS A 980 10.20 11.62 110.03
C HIS A 980 9.80 10.62 108.94
N THR A 981 9.49 9.37 109.33
CA THR A 981 9.14 8.27 108.42
C THR A 981 7.87 8.55 107.60
N ALA A 982 6.93 9.32 108.16
CA ALA A 982 5.72 9.77 107.46
C ALA A 982 5.99 10.87 106.41
N ASN A 983 7.18 11.50 106.37
CA ASN A 983 7.52 12.48 105.33
C ASN A 983 8.16 11.80 104.09
N ALA A 984 7.58 10.68 103.68
CA ALA A 984 8.00 9.90 102.53
C ALA A 984 6.78 9.47 101.71
N VAL A 985 6.97 9.32 100.40
CA VAL A 985 5.97 8.79 99.47
C VAL A 985 6.54 7.63 98.67
N ALA A 986 5.69 6.63 98.41
CA ALA A 986 5.97 5.48 97.56
C ALA A 986 5.56 5.77 96.12
N LEU A 987 6.56 5.95 95.26
CA LEU A 987 6.35 6.25 93.84
C LEU A 987 6.96 5.17 92.95
N CYS A 988 6.32 4.88 91.82
CA CYS A 988 6.97 4.08 90.78
C CYS A 988 8.18 4.86 90.21
N PRO A 989 9.16 4.18 89.58
CA PRO A 989 10.40 4.83 89.13
C PRO A 989 10.17 6.06 88.25
N LEU A 990 9.15 6.01 87.39
CA LEU A 990 8.79 7.11 86.50
C LEU A 990 8.22 8.31 87.25
N CYS A 991 7.21 8.10 88.11
CA CYS A 991 6.63 9.17 88.92
C CYS A 991 7.68 9.76 89.89
N ALA A 992 8.59 8.94 90.40
CA ALA A 992 9.68 9.39 91.24
C ALA A 992 10.68 10.27 90.48
N ALA A 993 11.02 9.93 89.24
CA ALA A 993 11.85 10.76 88.38
C ALA A 993 11.17 12.10 88.07
N LEU A 994 9.89 12.08 87.70
CA LEU A 994 9.11 13.30 87.46
C LEU A 994 9.01 14.17 88.71
N TYR A 995 8.83 13.56 89.89
CA TYR A 995 8.82 14.27 91.16
C TYR A 995 10.18 14.91 91.50
N LYS A 996 11.29 14.18 91.30
CA LYS A 996 12.63 14.65 91.65
C LYS A 996 13.15 15.74 90.70
N TYR A 997 12.87 15.63 89.39
CA TYR A 997 13.53 16.46 88.38
C TYR A 997 12.64 17.53 87.76
N THR A 998 11.31 17.37 87.81
CA THR A 998 10.37 18.25 87.10
C THR A 998 9.24 18.77 87.99
N ARG A 999 9.37 18.68 89.32
CA ARG A 999 8.38 19.25 90.24
C ARG A 999 8.50 20.76 90.29
N GLU A 1000 7.42 21.42 89.89
CA GLU A 1000 7.29 22.88 89.89
C GLU A 1000 6.63 23.40 91.18
N THR A 1001 5.80 22.60 91.85
CA THR A 1001 5.22 22.98 93.14
C THR A 1001 6.30 23.06 94.22
N ARG A 1002 6.51 24.27 94.73
CA ARG A 1002 7.51 24.58 95.76
C ARG A 1002 7.07 24.06 97.14
N ASN A 1003 8.06 23.81 98.01
CA ASN A 1003 7.82 23.20 99.34
C ASN A 1003 6.94 24.04 100.27
N ASP A 1004 7.03 25.37 100.20
CA ASP A 1004 6.19 26.32 100.92
C ASP A 1004 4.71 26.15 100.57
N ALA A 1005 4.37 26.05 99.29
CA ALA A 1005 3.00 25.81 98.84
C ALA A 1005 2.45 24.44 99.31
N ILE A 1006 3.30 23.41 99.35
CA ILE A 1006 2.91 22.09 99.87
C ILE A 1006 2.71 22.14 101.38
N LEU A 1007 3.60 22.84 102.11
CA LEU A 1007 3.48 23.03 103.56
C LEU A 1007 2.24 23.83 103.94
N GLU A 1008 1.87 24.84 103.16
CA GLU A 1008 0.63 25.60 103.34
C GLU A 1008 -0.61 24.72 103.09
N THR A 1009 -0.58 23.92 102.02
CA THR A 1009 -1.65 22.95 101.72
C THR A 1009 -1.80 21.93 102.84
N LEU A 1010 -0.70 21.43 103.41
CA LEU A 1010 -0.69 20.49 104.53
C LEU A 1010 -1.14 21.14 105.85
N ALA A 1011 -0.77 22.39 106.11
CA ALA A 1011 -1.18 23.11 107.33
C ALA A 1011 -2.70 23.27 107.40
N ASN A 1012 -3.32 23.54 106.26
CA ASN A 1012 -4.76 23.72 106.09
C ASN A 1012 -5.53 22.40 105.86
N LEU A 1013 -4.84 21.26 105.83
CA LEU A 1013 -5.46 19.96 105.55
C LEU A 1013 -6.23 19.44 106.77
N GLU A 1014 -7.57 19.44 106.70
CA GLU A 1014 -8.43 18.76 107.67
C GLU A 1014 -8.79 17.35 107.21
N VAL A 1015 -8.53 16.36 108.07
CA VAL A 1015 -8.88 14.95 107.83
C VAL A 1015 -10.00 14.59 108.80
N ALA A 1016 -11.20 14.33 108.28
CA ALA A 1016 -12.35 13.99 109.09
C ALA A 1016 -12.23 12.59 109.69
N GLU A 1017 -12.90 12.35 110.83
CA GLU A 1017 -13.00 11.01 111.43
C GLU A 1017 -13.66 10.04 110.43
N GLY A 1018 -13.02 8.90 110.17
CA GLY A 1018 -13.50 7.94 109.17
C GLY A 1018 -13.07 8.24 107.72
N GLN A 1019 -12.38 9.35 107.42
CA GLN A 1019 -11.93 9.65 106.06
C GLN A 1019 -10.78 8.72 105.62
N GLY A 1020 -11.02 7.90 104.59
CA GLY A 1020 -10.14 6.81 104.15
C GLY A 1020 -8.90 7.23 103.37
N ASN A 1021 -9.02 8.29 102.55
CA ASN A 1021 -7.93 8.82 101.74
C ASN A 1021 -8.03 10.35 101.56
N VAL A 1022 -6.91 10.97 101.17
CA VAL A 1022 -6.78 12.42 100.93
C VAL A 1022 -5.86 12.65 99.74
N GLU A 1023 -6.18 13.62 98.88
CA GLU A 1023 -5.36 13.96 97.72
C GLU A 1023 -4.75 15.35 97.85
N ILE A 1024 -3.45 15.47 97.55
CA ILE A 1024 -2.71 16.73 97.54
C ILE A 1024 -2.28 17.02 96.09
N PRO A 1025 -2.77 18.11 95.47
CA PRO A 1025 -2.40 18.47 94.11
C PRO A 1025 -0.98 19.04 94.04
N LEU A 1026 -0.24 18.65 93.00
CA LEU A 1026 1.09 19.12 92.64
C LEU A 1026 1.14 19.41 91.13
N ILE A 1027 2.14 20.16 90.70
CA ILE A 1027 2.47 20.38 89.30
C ILE A 1027 3.81 19.70 89.03
N LEU A 1028 3.78 18.69 88.17
CA LEU A 1028 4.95 17.96 87.69
C LEU A 1028 5.03 18.15 86.17
N ASN A 1029 6.10 18.79 85.69
CA ASN A 1029 6.35 19.03 84.27
C ASN A 1029 5.15 19.70 83.55
N GLY A 1030 4.66 20.81 84.09
CA GLY A 1030 3.50 21.54 83.61
C GLY A 1030 2.13 20.90 83.85
N ASN A 1031 2.07 19.66 84.35
CA ASN A 1031 0.81 18.92 84.52
C ASN A 1031 0.39 18.84 86.00
N GLN A 1032 -0.90 19.07 86.26
CA GLN A 1032 -1.48 18.94 87.59
C GLN A 1032 -1.68 17.47 87.97
N VAL A 1033 -0.89 16.95 88.91
CA VAL A 1033 -0.91 15.58 89.43
C VAL A 1033 -1.40 15.59 90.88
N LYS A 1034 -2.38 14.75 91.21
CA LYS A 1034 -2.89 14.60 92.58
C LYS A 1034 -2.22 13.42 93.26
N VAL A 1035 -1.45 13.66 94.32
CA VAL A 1035 -0.81 12.60 95.10
C VAL A 1035 -1.76 12.16 96.21
N ARG A 1036 -2.13 10.87 96.23
CA ARG A 1036 -3.09 10.31 97.18
C ARG A 1036 -2.40 9.69 98.40
N PHE A 1037 -2.95 10.00 99.57
CA PHE A 1037 -2.52 9.54 100.89
C PHE A 1037 -3.66 8.76 101.57
N THR A 1038 -3.33 7.78 102.42
CA THR A 1038 -4.33 7.20 103.33
C THR A 1038 -4.65 8.22 104.43
N GLY A 1039 -5.85 8.17 105.01
CA GLY A 1039 -6.26 9.10 106.07
C GLY A 1039 -5.27 9.12 107.25
N LYS A 1040 -4.81 7.94 107.69
CA LYS A 1040 -3.77 7.81 108.74
C LYS A 1040 -2.43 8.43 108.32
N HIS A 1041 -1.96 8.18 107.09
CA HIS A 1041 -0.69 8.75 106.64
C HIS A 1041 -0.77 10.27 106.46
N ALA A 1042 -1.89 10.80 105.97
CA ALA A 1042 -2.10 12.25 105.86
C ALA A 1042 -2.06 12.95 107.23
N ILE A 1043 -2.65 12.34 108.28
CA ILE A 1043 -2.58 12.84 109.66
C ILE A 1043 -1.13 12.79 110.16
N ASP A 1044 -0.45 11.65 110.02
CA ASP A 1044 0.93 11.47 110.49
C ASP A 1044 1.90 12.44 109.79
N LEU A 1045 1.74 12.64 108.47
CA LEU A 1045 2.53 13.56 107.65
C LEU A 1045 2.33 15.02 108.07
N ARG A 1046 1.07 15.45 108.26
CA ARG A 1046 0.75 16.81 108.71
C ARG A 1046 1.35 17.09 110.08
N SER A 1047 1.10 16.21 111.06
CA SER A 1047 1.59 16.37 112.43
C SER A 1047 3.12 16.38 112.49
N ALA A 1048 3.77 15.48 111.73
CA ALA A 1048 5.23 15.44 111.67
C ALA A 1048 5.82 16.74 111.09
N LEU A 1049 5.24 17.29 110.02
CA LEU A 1049 5.77 18.49 109.36
C LEU A 1049 5.45 19.80 110.09
N VAL A 1050 4.44 19.81 110.96
CA VAL A 1050 4.13 20.93 111.86
C VAL A 1050 5.07 20.94 113.07
N THR A 1051 5.42 19.77 113.62
CA THR A 1051 6.26 19.66 114.82
C THR A 1051 7.77 19.65 114.53
N ALA A 1052 8.19 19.17 113.36
CA ALA A 1052 9.60 19.05 112.97
C ALA A 1052 10.30 20.38 112.61
N GLY A 1053 10.49 21.27 113.59
CA GLY A 1053 11.50 22.33 113.66
C GLY A 1053 11.59 23.39 112.54
N GLU A 1054 12.26 24.51 112.82
CA GLU A 1054 12.50 25.56 111.82
C GLU A 1054 13.25 25.03 110.59
N GLY A 1055 12.94 25.60 109.42
CA GLY A 1055 13.42 25.13 108.11
C GLY A 1055 14.94 25.01 108.02
N ARG A 1056 15.42 24.20 107.08
CA ARG A 1056 16.84 24.25 106.68
C ARG A 1056 17.15 25.66 106.18
N SER A 1057 18.11 26.33 106.82
CA SER A 1057 18.71 27.59 106.34
C SER A 1057 19.46 27.37 105.04
#